data_AF-Q54WF1-F1
#
_entry.id   AF-Q54WF1-F1
#
_cell.length_a   1.000
_cell.length_b   1.000
_cell.length_c   1.000
_cell.angle_alpha   90.00
_cell.angle_beta   90.00
_cell.angle_gamma   90.00
#
_symmetry.space_group_name_H-M   'P 1'
#
loop_
_entity.id
_entity.type
_entity.pdbx_description
1 polymer ?
#
loop_
_entity_poly.entity_id
_entity_poly.type
_entity_poly.pdbx_seq_one_letter_code
_entity_poly.pdbx_strand_id
1 'polypeptide(L)'
;MNELINYCNDKRINGIITLYDFEKAFDSISHGSILRSLQHINIPTNIINLIMNLLTKSEARIEINGRTTIPFEIKRGVKQGDPLSPTLFVLVIEALARKILQDDRITGLPLNNSNHREKFQSFADDSASMVPDSQQLELVLQHFNSFCKATSSKLNIDKSSSILIGNPDNTNQRIPISTNPERYLGYFFTGKGITRKMPEILNTIRSSLVLWKTTDSTIKTKTNILKAFALSKLTYYSYVENFKEEELNQINKLVEWFLSAPNNKNASGFQVINLMRTKRARYPLKVGGWNIWNIELRQLAQKLWIINQFILALETKQTNSSHHKSWEYQIQKNKFTSRYLKENLDEWNKIRIKKAIFNNNLTSIKNENGQPLSLAEWYTTIQDQNPTIPKTEFQSSLNLRGYSYNQLFNNILKIKDPKTRDTMFRFHARCLPINYLHNKQCPLCKEDMSKDPYGHLFFSCKKTKQFIKINKLKNFIYITTGKGKNWHHTRIRQNNNFINRITPKLSPTAKKDQEVNADYANHRFHKEYFEWNYKAIDYDLTRSFAYRNLMALILHNIWIWICNQIYSEDPLTNESLSYSSLLKKWHKLATLEYIKKAKDLKNLSAKDHNNFKDPKILLTSTIKLRKTTANYYCIPESSLPNIISFDQFI
;
A
#
# COMPACT_ATOMS: atom_id res chain seq x y z
N MET A 1 -5.16 -4.55 -30.55
CA MET A 1 -3.93 -5.36 -30.77
C MET A 1 -3.97 -6.74 -30.12
N ASN A 2 -4.03 -6.89 -28.79
CA ASN A 2 -3.98 -8.24 -28.14
C ASN A 2 -5.06 -9.21 -28.65
N GLU A 3 -6.32 -8.76 -28.72
CA GLU A 3 -7.42 -9.60 -29.23
C GLU A 3 -7.21 -10.03 -30.69
N LEU A 4 -6.64 -9.16 -31.52
CA LEU A 4 -6.30 -9.46 -32.92
C LEU A 4 -5.26 -10.57 -32.98
N ILE A 5 -4.16 -10.43 -32.24
CA ILE A 5 -3.07 -11.41 -32.24
C ILE A 5 -3.58 -12.77 -31.73
N ASN A 6 -4.35 -12.77 -30.65
CA ASN A 6 -4.93 -14.00 -30.11
C ASN A 6 -5.85 -14.67 -31.13
N TYR A 7 -6.73 -13.90 -31.78
CA TYR A 7 -7.63 -14.43 -32.81
C TYR A 7 -6.87 -15.00 -34.00
N CYS A 8 -5.85 -14.30 -34.49
CA CYS A 8 -5.00 -14.79 -35.58
C CYS A 8 -4.27 -16.09 -35.20
N ASN A 9 -3.72 -16.19 -33.98
CA ASN A 9 -3.11 -17.43 -33.49
C ASN A 9 -4.13 -18.58 -33.40
N ASP A 10 -5.30 -18.33 -32.82
CA ASP A 10 -6.36 -19.34 -32.68
C ASP A 10 -6.85 -19.87 -34.03
N LYS A 11 -6.86 -19.00 -35.05
CA LYS A 11 -7.27 -19.34 -36.43
C LYS A 11 -6.11 -19.70 -37.35
N ARG A 12 -4.87 -19.72 -36.86
CA ARG A 12 -3.65 -19.94 -37.65
C ARG A 12 -3.55 -19.00 -38.86
N ILE A 13 -3.93 -17.74 -38.66
CA ILE A 13 -3.86 -16.69 -39.67
C ILE A 13 -2.50 -16.01 -39.53
N ASN A 14 -1.73 -16.02 -40.61
CA ASN A 14 -0.46 -15.32 -40.68
C ASN A 14 -0.68 -13.81 -40.81
N GLY A 15 0.26 -13.02 -40.29
CA GLY A 15 0.21 -11.57 -40.42
C GLY A 15 1.44 -10.87 -39.88
N ILE A 16 1.59 -9.62 -40.27
CA ILE A 16 2.65 -8.71 -39.85
C ILE A 16 1.99 -7.50 -39.19
N ILE A 17 2.34 -7.26 -37.94
CA ILE A 17 2.03 -6.01 -37.24
C ILE A 17 3.28 -5.16 -37.25
N THR A 18 3.22 -3.97 -37.84
CA THR A 18 4.36 -3.05 -37.87
C THR A 18 4.06 -1.84 -37.02
N LEU A 19 4.94 -1.55 -36.06
CA LEU A 19 4.94 -0.34 -35.24
C LEU A 19 5.89 0.68 -35.88
N TYR A 20 5.40 1.88 -36.08
CA TYR A 20 6.09 2.96 -36.79
C TYR A 20 6.52 4.04 -35.81
N ASP A 21 7.78 4.45 -35.90
CA ASP A 21 8.36 5.56 -35.14
C ASP A 21 8.64 6.72 -36.11
N PHE A 22 8.07 7.90 -35.81
CA PHE A 22 8.37 9.12 -36.55
C PHE A 22 9.57 9.85 -35.92
N GLU A 23 10.54 10.24 -36.74
CA GLU A 23 11.64 11.08 -36.29
C GLU A 23 11.12 12.46 -35.88
N LYS A 24 11.09 12.73 -34.57
CA LYS A 24 10.67 14.02 -33.99
C LYS A 24 9.29 14.47 -34.51
N ALA A 25 8.29 13.62 -34.37
CA ALA A 25 6.97 13.77 -34.98
C ALA A 25 6.34 15.17 -34.82
N PHE A 26 6.39 15.74 -33.61
CA PHE A 26 5.85 17.08 -33.34
C PHE A 26 6.67 18.21 -33.94
N ASP A 27 8.00 18.05 -34.05
CA ASP A 27 8.90 19.07 -34.61
C ASP A 27 8.95 19.04 -36.14
N SER A 28 8.63 17.89 -36.74
CA SER A 28 8.83 17.67 -38.18
C SER A 28 7.68 18.18 -39.06
N ILE A 29 6.46 18.23 -38.53
CA ILE A 29 5.27 18.58 -39.32
C ILE A 29 5.29 20.03 -39.82
N SER A 30 5.20 20.21 -41.13
CA SER A 30 5.20 21.55 -41.73
C SER A 30 3.93 22.34 -41.38
N HIS A 31 4.06 23.65 -41.18
CA HIS A 31 2.89 24.53 -41.00
C HIS A 31 1.97 24.48 -42.22
N GLY A 32 2.53 24.30 -43.42
CA GLY A 32 1.77 24.11 -44.66
C GLY A 32 0.89 22.85 -44.63
N SER A 33 1.35 21.74 -44.06
CA SER A 33 0.49 20.55 -43.90
C SER A 33 -0.64 20.77 -42.91
N ILE A 34 -0.39 21.50 -41.81
CA ILE A 34 -1.43 21.86 -40.84
C ILE A 34 -2.50 22.70 -41.52
N LEU A 35 -2.08 23.74 -42.26
CA LEU A 35 -2.99 24.60 -43.02
C LEU A 35 -3.85 23.80 -43.99
N ARG A 36 -3.24 22.95 -44.81
CA ARG A 36 -3.97 22.09 -45.78
C ARG A 36 -4.95 21.16 -45.08
N SER A 37 -4.57 20.54 -43.97
CA SER A 37 -5.46 19.68 -43.20
C SER A 37 -6.66 20.45 -42.65
N LEU A 38 -6.44 21.61 -42.03
CA LEU A 38 -7.52 22.45 -41.48
C LEU A 38 -8.49 22.95 -42.56
N GLN A 39 -7.95 23.34 -43.72
CA GLN A 39 -8.77 23.72 -44.88
C GLN A 39 -9.59 22.53 -45.40
N HIS A 40 -8.98 21.35 -45.49
CA HIS A 40 -9.66 20.14 -45.99
C HIS A 40 -10.83 19.70 -45.11
N ILE A 41 -10.72 19.83 -43.78
CA ILE A 41 -11.81 19.54 -42.84
C ILE A 41 -12.80 20.71 -42.68
N ASN A 42 -12.69 21.75 -43.51
CA ASN A 42 -13.57 22.92 -43.53
C ASN A 42 -13.68 23.68 -42.19
N ILE A 43 -12.56 23.83 -41.48
CA ILE A 43 -12.53 24.73 -40.31
C ILE A 43 -12.72 26.17 -40.79
N PRO A 44 -13.55 26.99 -40.11
CA PRO A 44 -13.74 28.39 -40.45
C PRO A 44 -12.42 29.17 -40.58
N THR A 45 -12.29 29.98 -41.64
CA THR A 45 -11.05 30.68 -42.00
C THR A 45 -10.51 31.57 -40.88
N ASN A 46 -11.37 32.20 -40.09
CA ASN A 46 -10.97 32.98 -38.92
C ASN A 46 -10.24 32.13 -37.87
N ILE A 47 -10.69 30.91 -37.62
CA ILE A 47 -10.04 29.95 -36.70
C ILE A 47 -8.73 29.46 -37.31
N ILE A 48 -8.70 29.15 -38.61
CA ILE A 48 -7.47 28.78 -39.31
C ILE A 48 -6.42 29.89 -39.17
N ASN A 49 -6.79 31.13 -39.45
CA ASN A 49 -5.88 32.28 -39.34
C ASN A 49 -5.36 32.46 -37.91
N LEU A 50 -6.21 32.28 -36.90
CA LEU A 50 -5.79 32.31 -35.50
C LEU A 50 -4.74 31.21 -35.21
N ILE A 51 -5.01 29.97 -35.61
CA ILE A 51 -4.08 28.85 -35.43
C ILE A 51 -2.76 29.11 -36.16
N MET A 52 -2.80 29.56 -37.41
CA MET A 52 -1.62 29.83 -38.20
C MET A 52 -0.79 30.99 -37.61
N ASN A 53 -1.43 32.03 -37.07
CA ASN A 53 -0.74 33.13 -36.39
C ASN A 53 -0.06 32.67 -35.08
N LEU A 54 -0.57 31.64 -34.40
CA LEU A 54 0.07 31.08 -33.21
C LEU A 54 1.32 30.26 -33.53
N LEU A 55 1.40 29.69 -34.74
CA LEU A 55 2.47 28.81 -35.19
C LEU A 55 3.55 29.56 -35.97
N THR A 56 3.14 30.40 -36.92
CA THR A 56 4.04 31.14 -37.81
C THR A 56 4.70 32.32 -37.10
N LYS A 57 5.88 32.76 -37.58
CA LYS A 57 6.68 33.83 -36.98
C LYS A 57 7.07 33.60 -35.51
N SER A 58 6.89 32.38 -35.00
CA SER A 58 7.38 32.02 -33.67
C SER A 58 8.91 31.97 -33.73
N GLU A 59 9.57 32.66 -32.80
CA GLU A 59 11.03 32.63 -32.67
C GLU A 59 11.44 31.81 -31.44
N ALA A 60 12.57 31.12 -31.54
CA ALA A 60 13.23 30.46 -30.43
C ALA A 60 14.63 31.03 -30.20
N ARG A 61 15.10 30.93 -28.96
CA ARG A 61 16.49 31.20 -28.56
C ARG A 61 17.00 30.00 -27.79
N ILE A 62 18.29 29.71 -27.91
CA ILE A 62 18.93 28.67 -27.11
C ILE A 62 19.61 29.36 -25.93
N GLU A 63 19.34 28.87 -24.72
CA GLU A 63 20.04 29.31 -23.50
C GLU A 63 21.19 28.35 -23.19
N ILE A 64 22.41 28.88 -23.12
CA ILE A 64 23.62 28.12 -22.79
C ILE A 64 24.35 28.88 -21.67
N ASN A 65 24.49 28.25 -20.51
CA ASN A 65 25.17 28.82 -19.34
C ASN A 65 24.67 30.24 -18.98
N GLY A 66 23.35 30.45 -19.00
CA GLY A 66 22.71 31.73 -18.65
C GLY A 66 22.81 32.82 -19.73
N ARG A 67 23.37 32.51 -20.91
CA ARG A 67 23.39 33.42 -22.07
C ARG A 67 22.49 32.87 -23.16
N THR A 68 21.71 33.74 -23.78
CA THR A 68 20.83 33.37 -24.90
C THR A 68 21.48 33.70 -26.24
N THR A 69 21.25 32.85 -27.24
CA THR A 69 21.63 33.13 -28.63
C THR A 69 20.75 34.24 -29.23
N ILE A 70 21.12 34.70 -30.43
CA ILE A 70 20.19 35.43 -31.28
C ILE A 70 18.93 34.57 -31.56
N PRO A 71 17.75 35.19 -31.71
CA PRO A 71 16.54 34.47 -32.05
C PRO A 71 16.62 33.90 -33.47
N PHE A 72 15.99 32.76 -33.68
CA PHE A 72 15.76 32.18 -35.00
C PHE A 72 14.31 31.74 -35.13
N GLU A 73 13.78 31.84 -36.35
CA GLU A 73 12.39 31.51 -36.64
C GLU A 73 12.15 29.98 -36.67
N ILE A 74 11.07 29.54 -36.02
CA ILE A 74 10.53 28.19 -36.08
C ILE A 74 9.66 28.06 -37.32
N LYS A 75 10.17 27.40 -38.36
CA LYS A 75 9.49 27.27 -39.66
C LYS A 75 8.60 26.03 -39.79
N ARG A 76 8.66 25.11 -38.83
CA ARG A 76 7.87 23.87 -38.80
C ARG A 76 7.74 23.36 -37.37
N GLY A 77 6.85 22.40 -37.21
CA GLY A 77 6.54 21.77 -35.95
C GLY A 77 5.47 22.51 -35.17
N VAL A 78 5.01 21.86 -34.10
CA VAL A 78 4.06 22.38 -33.13
C VAL A 78 4.70 22.39 -31.74
N LYS A 79 4.21 23.24 -30.85
CA LYS A 79 4.86 23.53 -29.56
C LYS A 79 4.64 22.37 -28.58
N GLN A 80 5.72 21.79 -28.04
CA GLN A 80 5.58 20.75 -27.01
C GLN A 80 4.99 21.35 -25.72
N GLY A 81 4.02 20.63 -25.12
CA GLY A 81 3.31 21.11 -23.93
C GLY A 81 2.15 22.08 -24.22
N ASP A 82 1.98 22.52 -25.47
CA ASP A 82 0.81 23.29 -25.88
C ASP A 82 -0.40 22.35 -26.05
N PRO A 83 -1.56 22.63 -25.40
CA PRO A 83 -2.75 21.80 -25.50
C PRO A 83 -3.30 21.67 -26.93
N LEU A 84 -3.00 22.61 -27.84
CA LEU A 84 -3.45 22.57 -29.23
C LEU A 84 -2.63 21.59 -30.08
N SER A 85 -1.35 21.42 -29.76
CA SER A 85 -0.39 20.65 -30.57
C SER A 85 -0.80 19.19 -30.83
N PRO A 86 -1.25 18.40 -29.83
CA PRO A 86 -1.71 17.03 -30.07
C PRO A 86 -2.90 16.98 -31.03
N THR A 87 -3.84 17.90 -30.92
CA THR A 87 -5.02 17.97 -31.79
C THR A 87 -4.60 18.24 -33.24
N LEU A 88 -3.71 19.21 -33.46
CA LEU A 88 -3.20 19.52 -34.81
C LEU A 88 -2.45 18.33 -35.41
N PHE A 89 -1.63 17.64 -34.60
CA PHE A 89 -0.93 16.44 -35.06
C PHE A 89 -1.91 15.33 -35.48
N VAL A 90 -2.94 15.06 -34.68
CA VAL A 90 -3.98 14.07 -35.00
C VAL A 90 -4.70 14.41 -36.30
N LEU A 91 -5.02 15.69 -36.54
CA LEU A 91 -5.66 16.13 -37.79
C LEU A 91 -4.77 15.92 -39.03
N VAL A 92 -3.45 16.05 -38.88
CA VAL A 92 -2.50 15.81 -39.97
C VAL A 92 -2.36 14.31 -40.22
N ILE A 93 -2.14 13.49 -39.19
CA ILE A 93 -1.94 12.04 -39.36
C ILE A 93 -3.20 11.29 -39.81
N GLU A 94 -4.40 11.84 -39.57
CA GLU A 94 -5.66 11.30 -40.09
C GLU A 94 -5.63 11.14 -41.63
N ALA A 95 -4.91 12.01 -42.35
CA ALA A 95 -4.75 11.87 -43.80
C ALA A 95 -4.01 10.57 -44.19
N LEU A 96 -2.97 10.20 -43.44
CA LEU A 96 -2.28 8.92 -43.60
C LEU A 96 -3.19 7.75 -43.26
N ALA A 97 -3.89 7.84 -42.12
CA ALA A 97 -4.83 6.80 -41.69
C ALA A 97 -5.90 6.54 -42.75
N ARG A 98 -6.51 7.60 -43.31
CA ARG A 98 -7.51 7.47 -44.38
C ARG A 98 -6.97 6.82 -45.64
N LYS A 99 -5.77 7.20 -46.09
CA LYS A 99 -5.13 6.61 -47.27
C LYS A 99 -4.91 5.10 -47.11
N ILE A 100 -4.43 4.67 -45.94
CA ILE A 100 -4.22 3.24 -45.66
C ILE A 100 -5.56 2.51 -45.52
N LEU A 101 -6.52 3.09 -44.80
CA LEU A 101 -7.83 2.48 -44.55
C LEU A 101 -8.63 2.28 -45.85
N GLN A 102 -8.54 3.23 -46.78
CA GLN A 102 -9.26 3.24 -48.07
C GLN A 102 -8.53 2.50 -49.20
N ASP A 103 -7.29 2.03 -49.00
CA ASP A 103 -6.60 1.23 -50.00
C ASP A 103 -7.12 -0.22 -49.95
N ASP A 104 -7.89 -0.62 -50.96
CA ASP A 104 -8.47 -1.95 -51.06
C ASP A 104 -7.44 -3.05 -51.31
N ARG A 105 -6.24 -2.68 -51.76
CA ARG A 105 -5.11 -3.62 -51.91
C ARG A 105 -4.52 -4.01 -50.54
N ILE A 106 -4.77 -3.20 -49.50
CA ILE A 106 -4.39 -3.48 -48.13
C ILE A 106 -5.60 -4.10 -47.44
N THR A 107 -5.59 -5.42 -47.26
CA THR A 107 -6.75 -6.19 -46.76
C THR A 107 -6.90 -6.11 -45.24
N GLY A 108 -5.81 -5.98 -44.49
CA GLY A 108 -5.83 -5.95 -43.03
C GLY A 108 -5.91 -7.33 -42.37
N LEU A 109 -5.94 -7.36 -41.03
CA LEU A 109 -6.09 -8.58 -40.25
C LEU A 109 -7.44 -8.67 -39.52
N PRO A 110 -8.04 -9.86 -39.38
CA PRO A 110 -9.33 -10.01 -38.72
C PRO A 110 -9.25 -9.88 -37.20
N LEU A 111 -10.26 -9.24 -36.59
CA LEU A 111 -10.44 -9.18 -35.14
C LEU A 111 -11.32 -10.33 -34.60
N ASN A 112 -12.17 -10.90 -35.45
CA ASN A 112 -13.15 -11.93 -35.13
C ASN A 112 -13.67 -12.57 -36.44
N ASN A 113 -14.77 -13.33 -36.37
CA ASN A 113 -15.39 -13.96 -37.54
C ASN A 113 -16.22 -13.00 -38.44
N SER A 114 -16.24 -11.70 -38.16
CA SER A 114 -16.90 -10.72 -39.02
C SER A 114 -16.05 -10.39 -40.26
N ASN A 115 -16.64 -9.65 -41.20
CA ASN A 115 -15.93 -9.16 -42.37
C ASN A 115 -15.03 -7.95 -42.06
N HIS A 116 -15.11 -7.37 -40.87
CA HIS A 116 -14.23 -6.26 -40.48
C HIS A 116 -12.78 -6.73 -40.40
N ARG A 117 -11.88 -5.93 -40.95
CA ARG A 117 -10.43 -6.14 -40.93
C ARG A 117 -9.77 -4.87 -40.42
N GLU A 118 -8.86 -5.02 -39.47
CA GLU A 118 -8.06 -3.93 -38.96
C GLU A 118 -6.85 -3.73 -39.86
N LYS A 119 -6.66 -2.53 -40.40
CA LYS A 119 -5.52 -2.20 -41.26
C LYS A 119 -4.50 -1.29 -40.57
N PHE A 120 -4.98 -0.32 -39.79
CA PHE A 120 -4.16 0.74 -39.22
C PHE A 120 -4.75 1.27 -37.90
N GLN A 121 -3.89 1.57 -36.93
CA GLN A 121 -4.20 2.20 -35.65
C GLN A 121 -3.15 3.28 -35.37
N SER A 122 -3.57 4.41 -34.80
CA SER A 122 -2.66 5.48 -34.39
C SER A 122 -3.09 6.02 -33.03
N PHE A 123 -2.12 6.30 -32.17
CA PHE A 123 -2.34 7.00 -30.91
C PHE A 123 -1.20 8.00 -30.71
N ALA A 124 -1.51 9.29 -30.88
CA ALA A 124 -0.48 10.31 -31.08
C ALA A 124 0.46 9.88 -32.22
N ASP A 125 1.77 9.98 -32.03
CA ASP A 125 2.82 9.60 -32.97
C ASP A 125 3.03 8.08 -33.09
N ASP A 126 2.62 7.29 -32.10
CA ASP A 126 2.66 5.83 -32.16
C ASP A 126 1.64 5.33 -33.19
N SER A 127 2.13 4.84 -34.32
CA SER A 127 1.32 4.25 -35.39
C SER A 127 1.57 2.76 -35.55
N ALA A 128 0.54 2.00 -35.88
CA ALA A 128 0.64 0.56 -36.12
C ALA A 128 -0.19 0.13 -37.32
N SER A 129 0.37 -0.67 -38.23
CA SER A 129 -0.39 -1.34 -39.28
C SER A 129 -0.49 -2.83 -39.03
N MET A 130 -1.55 -3.45 -39.54
CA MET A 130 -1.80 -4.88 -39.45
C MET A 130 -2.08 -5.39 -40.85
N VAL A 131 -1.18 -6.18 -41.42
CA VAL A 131 -1.30 -6.69 -42.80
C VAL A 131 -1.00 -8.18 -42.86
N PRO A 132 -1.49 -8.94 -43.85
CA PRO A 132 -1.21 -10.38 -43.96
C PRO A 132 0.24 -10.74 -44.35
N ASP A 133 0.90 -9.89 -45.15
CA ASP A 133 2.17 -10.21 -45.82
C ASP A 133 3.02 -8.96 -46.13
N SER A 134 4.27 -9.18 -46.54
CA SER A 134 5.23 -8.10 -46.85
C SER A 134 4.87 -7.29 -48.10
N GLN A 135 4.14 -7.86 -49.08
CA GLN A 135 3.69 -7.14 -50.26
C GLN A 135 2.70 -6.02 -49.88
N GLN A 136 1.75 -6.32 -49.00
CA GLN A 136 0.80 -5.33 -48.48
C GLN A 136 1.48 -4.35 -47.53
N LEU A 137 2.51 -4.77 -46.79
CA LEU A 137 3.32 -3.85 -46.00
C LEU A 137 4.01 -2.80 -46.88
N GLU A 138 4.52 -3.17 -48.06
CA GLU A 138 5.14 -2.22 -48.97
C GLU A 138 4.15 -1.15 -49.46
N LEU A 139 2.87 -1.52 -49.67
CA LEU A 139 1.82 -0.54 -49.97
C LEU A 139 1.60 0.44 -48.81
N VAL A 140 1.62 -0.04 -47.56
CA VAL A 140 1.57 0.83 -46.37
C VAL A 140 2.77 1.78 -46.38
N LEU A 141 3.99 1.29 -46.62
CA LEU A 141 5.21 2.10 -46.66
C LEU A 141 5.19 3.15 -47.78
N GLN A 142 4.57 2.86 -48.92
CA GLN A 142 4.35 3.85 -49.99
C GLN A 142 3.45 5.01 -49.53
N HIS A 143 2.41 4.72 -48.75
CA HIS A 143 1.56 5.76 -48.14
C HIS A 143 2.32 6.57 -47.11
N PHE A 144 3.12 5.92 -46.25
CA PHE A 144 4.00 6.62 -45.31
C PHE A 144 4.99 7.53 -46.03
N ASN A 145 5.62 7.08 -47.11
CA ASN A 145 6.58 7.88 -47.89
C ASN A 145 5.88 9.10 -48.52
N SER A 146 4.69 8.91 -49.10
CA SER A 146 3.88 9.99 -49.66
C SER A 146 3.49 11.01 -48.60
N PHE A 147 3.08 10.54 -47.43
CA PHE A 147 2.75 11.38 -46.28
C PHE A 147 3.96 12.16 -45.76
N CYS A 148 5.12 11.50 -45.60
CA CYS A 148 6.36 12.12 -45.16
C CYS A 148 6.79 13.26 -46.10
N LYS A 149 6.74 13.01 -47.42
CA LYS A 149 7.01 14.06 -48.43
C LYS A 149 6.04 15.23 -48.33
N ALA A 150 4.75 14.95 -48.13
CA ALA A 150 3.71 15.99 -48.05
C ALA A 150 3.74 16.79 -46.74
N THR A 151 4.29 16.25 -45.66
CA THR A 151 4.27 16.86 -44.32
C THR A 151 5.63 17.33 -43.82
N SER A 152 6.72 17.00 -44.53
CA SER A 152 8.10 17.16 -44.05
C SER A 152 8.46 16.30 -42.83
N SER A 153 7.61 15.32 -42.49
CA SER A 153 7.90 14.27 -41.52
C SER A 153 8.84 13.22 -42.09
N LYS A 154 9.43 12.41 -41.22
CA LYS A 154 10.32 11.33 -41.61
C LYS A 154 10.06 10.10 -40.75
N LEU A 155 9.90 8.95 -41.39
CA LEU A 155 9.79 7.68 -40.72
C LEU A 155 11.19 7.19 -40.31
N ASN A 156 11.35 6.78 -39.05
CA ASN A 156 12.56 6.16 -38.56
C ASN A 156 12.46 4.64 -38.75
N ILE A 157 13.01 4.14 -39.87
CA ILE A 157 12.95 2.72 -40.23
C ILE A 157 13.65 1.85 -39.17
N ASP A 158 14.80 2.29 -38.66
CA ASP A 158 15.61 1.51 -37.72
C ASP A 158 14.98 1.38 -36.32
N LYS A 159 14.15 2.37 -35.94
CA LYS A 159 13.35 2.32 -34.70
C LYS A 159 11.97 1.70 -34.89
N SER A 160 11.48 1.66 -36.12
CA SER A 160 10.26 0.94 -36.46
C SER A 160 10.51 -0.55 -36.36
N SER A 161 9.47 -1.31 -36.05
CA SER A 161 9.62 -2.75 -35.80
C SER A 161 8.41 -3.54 -36.24
N SER A 162 8.65 -4.75 -36.74
CA SER A 162 7.61 -5.67 -37.19
C SER A 162 7.52 -6.91 -36.31
N ILE A 163 6.30 -7.23 -35.89
CA ILE A 163 5.93 -8.40 -35.11
C ILE A 163 5.23 -9.38 -36.06
N LEU A 164 5.81 -10.56 -36.25
CA LEU A 164 5.23 -11.61 -37.09
C LEU A 164 4.25 -12.46 -36.27
N ILE A 165 3.06 -12.68 -36.80
CA ILE A 165 2.07 -13.64 -36.30
C ILE A 165 2.08 -14.84 -37.24
N GLY A 166 2.34 -16.03 -36.70
CA GLY A 166 2.53 -17.24 -37.51
C GLY A 166 3.80 -17.14 -38.37
N ASN A 167 3.71 -17.53 -39.63
CA ASN A 167 4.81 -17.49 -40.60
C ASN A 167 4.38 -16.78 -41.90
N PRO A 168 4.16 -15.46 -41.86
CA PRO A 168 3.80 -14.68 -43.05
C PRO A 168 4.99 -14.59 -44.01
N ASP A 169 4.72 -14.33 -45.29
CA ASP A 169 5.78 -13.97 -46.23
C ASP A 169 6.43 -12.65 -45.80
N ASN A 170 7.71 -12.72 -45.45
CA ASN A 170 8.56 -11.63 -45.00
C ASN A 170 9.80 -11.45 -45.90
N THR A 171 9.79 -11.97 -47.14
CA THR A 171 10.94 -12.00 -48.05
C THR A 171 11.50 -10.61 -48.40
N ASN A 172 10.63 -9.59 -48.52
CA ASN A 172 11.02 -8.21 -48.87
C ASN A 172 10.84 -7.22 -47.71
N GLN A 173 11.04 -7.69 -46.49
CA GLN A 173 10.76 -6.92 -45.29
C GLN A 173 11.78 -5.78 -45.07
N ARG A 174 11.36 -4.52 -45.27
CA ARG A 174 12.20 -3.33 -45.02
C ARG A 174 12.28 -2.91 -43.55
N ILE A 175 11.21 -3.15 -42.78
CA ILE A 175 11.18 -2.80 -41.35
C ILE A 175 11.73 -3.98 -40.53
N PRO A 176 12.71 -3.76 -39.64
CA PRO A 176 13.31 -4.83 -38.84
C PRO A 176 12.27 -5.70 -38.11
N ILE A 177 12.46 -7.02 -38.15
CA ILE A 177 11.62 -7.96 -37.41
C ILE A 177 12.09 -7.98 -35.95
N SER A 178 11.18 -7.72 -35.02
CA SER A 178 11.50 -7.72 -33.60
C SER A 178 11.71 -9.14 -33.09
N THR A 179 12.88 -9.38 -32.48
CA THR A 179 13.21 -10.66 -31.81
C THR A 179 12.77 -10.70 -30.36
N ASN A 180 12.56 -9.53 -29.75
CA ASN A 180 12.17 -9.36 -28.36
C ASN A 180 10.72 -8.84 -28.27
N PRO A 181 10.07 -8.94 -27.09
CA PRO A 181 8.77 -8.32 -26.91
C PRO A 181 8.82 -6.81 -27.11
N GLU A 182 8.05 -6.32 -28.07
CA GLU A 182 8.07 -4.94 -28.52
C GLU A 182 7.10 -4.07 -27.73
N ARG A 183 7.51 -2.87 -27.33
CA ARG A 183 6.67 -1.99 -26.50
C ARG A 183 5.72 -1.19 -27.38
N TYR A 184 4.41 -1.34 -27.15
CA TYR A 184 3.37 -0.49 -27.75
C TYR A 184 2.40 -0.02 -26.67
N LEU A 185 2.26 1.30 -26.51
CA LEU A 185 1.41 1.92 -25.48
C LEU A 185 1.61 1.31 -24.09
N GLY A 186 2.86 1.09 -23.68
CA GLY A 186 3.21 0.57 -22.35
C GLY A 186 3.03 -0.94 -22.12
N TYR A 187 2.42 -1.66 -23.07
CA TYR A 187 2.37 -3.13 -23.09
C TYR A 187 3.45 -3.69 -24.03
N PHE A 188 3.82 -4.95 -23.83
CA PHE A 188 4.84 -5.61 -24.63
C PHE A 188 4.21 -6.73 -25.45
N PHE A 189 4.47 -6.75 -26.76
CA PHE A 189 3.81 -7.66 -27.70
C PHE A 189 4.81 -8.55 -28.43
N THR A 190 4.37 -9.77 -28.73
CA THR A 190 5.02 -10.69 -29.65
C THR A 190 3.97 -11.24 -30.61
N GLY A 191 4.39 -12.06 -31.57
CA GLY A 191 3.49 -12.81 -32.44
C GLY A 191 2.47 -13.69 -31.70
N LYS A 192 2.69 -13.97 -30.40
CA LYS A 192 1.83 -14.80 -29.54
C LYS A 192 0.90 -13.98 -28.63
N GLY A 193 0.92 -12.65 -28.72
CA GLY A 193 0.10 -11.74 -27.90
C GLY A 193 0.93 -10.96 -26.88
N ILE A 194 0.28 -10.46 -25.84
CA ILE A 194 0.94 -9.72 -24.77
C ILE A 194 1.93 -10.60 -24.01
N THR A 195 3.16 -10.12 -23.88
CA THR A 195 4.18 -10.67 -22.99
C THR A 195 4.10 -10.00 -21.63
N ARG A 196 3.77 -10.80 -20.61
CA ARG A 196 3.62 -10.33 -19.23
C ARG A 196 4.98 -10.02 -18.60
N LYS A 197 5.19 -8.76 -18.21
CA LYS A 197 6.41 -8.27 -17.52
C LYS A 197 6.22 -7.87 -16.06
N MET A 198 5.26 -8.52 -15.37
CA MET A 198 4.93 -8.21 -13.97
C MET A 198 6.12 -8.22 -13.00
N PRO A 199 7.05 -9.20 -13.06
CA PRO A 199 8.22 -9.20 -12.18
C PRO A 199 9.09 -7.94 -12.32
N GLU A 200 9.34 -7.49 -13.55
CA GLU A 200 10.13 -6.29 -13.84
C GLU A 200 9.43 -5.01 -13.34
N ILE A 201 8.12 -4.94 -13.52
CA ILE A 201 7.29 -3.82 -13.07
C ILE A 201 7.26 -3.76 -11.55
N LEU A 202 7.09 -4.90 -10.87
CA LEU A 202 7.15 -4.99 -9.41
C LEU A 202 8.53 -4.60 -8.87
N ASN A 203 9.61 -4.98 -9.54
CA ASN A 203 10.97 -4.57 -9.17
C ASN A 203 11.18 -3.06 -9.33
N THR A 204 10.63 -2.46 -10.39
CA THR A 204 10.67 -1.01 -10.61
C THR A 204 9.87 -0.26 -9.55
N ILE A 205 8.67 -0.74 -9.21
CA ILE A 205 7.85 -0.18 -8.13
C ILE A 205 8.58 -0.32 -6.80
N ARG A 206 9.15 -1.49 -6.49
CA ARG A 206 9.91 -1.74 -5.27
C ARG A 206 11.08 -0.78 -5.15
N SER A 207 11.86 -0.60 -6.21
CA SER A 207 13.00 0.33 -6.24
C SER A 207 12.55 1.76 -5.95
N SER A 208 11.45 2.19 -6.58
CA SER A 208 10.83 3.50 -6.33
C SER A 208 10.40 3.65 -4.87
N LEU A 209 9.77 2.62 -4.28
CA LEU A 209 9.30 2.66 -2.89
C LEU A 209 10.44 2.62 -1.87
N VAL A 210 11.57 1.96 -2.17
CA VAL A 210 12.78 2.00 -1.32
C VAL A 210 13.29 3.43 -1.20
N LEU A 211 13.33 4.18 -2.30
CA LEU A 211 13.71 5.60 -2.32
C LEU A 211 12.76 6.44 -1.45
N TRP A 212 11.45 6.23 -1.56
CA TRP A 212 10.48 6.97 -0.74
C TRP A 212 10.53 6.61 0.75
N LYS A 213 10.93 5.38 1.09
CA LYS A 213 10.95 4.90 2.48
C LYS A 213 12.09 5.51 3.32
N THR A 214 13.10 6.11 2.69
CA THR A 214 14.15 6.87 3.40
C THR A 214 13.61 8.17 4.01
N THR A 215 12.43 8.62 3.59
CA THR A 215 11.75 9.78 4.18
C THR A 215 10.97 9.37 5.43
N ASP A 216 11.13 10.12 6.52
CA ASP A 216 10.30 10.01 7.73
C ASP A 216 8.87 10.52 7.43
N SER A 217 8.13 9.69 6.70
CA SER A 217 6.82 10.01 6.15
C SER A 217 5.70 9.47 7.04
N THR A 218 4.66 10.28 7.19
CA THR A 218 3.46 9.89 7.93
C THR A 218 2.70 8.77 7.22
N ILE A 219 1.85 8.02 7.93
CA ILE A 219 1.06 6.93 7.32
C ILE A 219 0.15 7.46 6.19
N LYS A 220 -0.40 8.67 6.38
CA LYS A 220 -1.18 9.35 5.33
C LYS A 220 -0.33 9.61 4.08
N THR A 221 0.88 10.14 4.26
CA THR A 221 1.84 10.37 3.17
C THR A 221 2.23 9.06 2.49
N LYS A 222 2.55 8.01 3.25
CA LYS A 222 2.86 6.68 2.71
C LYS A 222 1.72 6.12 1.87
N THR A 223 0.48 6.27 2.34
CA THR A 223 -0.71 5.83 1.59
C THR A 223 -0.84 6.59 0.26
N ASN A 224 -0.60 7.90 0.27
CA ASN A 224 -0.63 8.71 -0.95
C ASN A 224 0.50 8.31 -1.92
N ILE A 225 1.72 8.08 -1.41
CA ILE A 225 2.85 7.60 -2.22
C ILE A 225 2.52 6.25 -2.87
N LEU A 226 1.97 5.30 -2.10
CA LEU A 226 1.55 4.01 -2.66
C LEU A 226 0.53 4.16 -3.78
N LYS A 227 -0.51 5.00 -3.57
CA LYS A 227 -1.53 5.24 -4.60
C LYS A 227 -0.94 5.87 -5.85
N ALA A 228 -0.11 6.89 -5.69
CA ALA A 228 0.43 7.68 -6.79
C ALA A 228 1.51 6.95 -7.59
N PHE A 229 2.40 6.20 -6.94
CA PHE A 229 3.60 5.65 -7.58
C PHE A 229 3.61 4.13 -7.73
N ALA A 230 2.80 3.40 -6.97
CA ALA A 230 2.76 1.93 -7.01
C ALA A 230 1.44 1.41 -7.59
N LEU A 231 0.32 1.70 -6.92
CA LEU A 231 -0.98 1.12 -7.25
C LEU A 231 -1.56 1.69 -8.56
N SER A 232 -1.27 2.94 -8.90
CA SER A 232 -1.60 3.55 -10.20
C SER A 232 -0.97 2.79 -11.37
N LYS A 233 0.34 2.51 -11.28
CA LYS A 233 1.08 1.73 -12.28
C LYS A 233 0.50 0.33 -12.44
N LEU A 234 0.18 -0.35 -11.33
CA LEU A 234 -0.45 -1.66 -11.37
C LEU A 234 -1.86 -1.60 -12.01
N THR A 235 -2.65 -0.59 -11.67
CA THR A 235 -4.01 -0.40 -12.24
C THR A 235 -3.98 -0.22 -13.76
N TYR A 236 -2.91 0.37 -14.29
CA TYR A 236 -2.75 0.51 -15.73
C TYR A 236 -2.70 -0.84 -16.44
N TYR A 237 -1.92 -1.80 -15.92
CA TYR A 237 -1.79 -3.15 -16.49
C TYR A 237 -3.06 -3.99 -16.30
N SER A 238 -3.85 -3.72 -15.25
CA SER A 238 -5.11 -4.44 -15.03
C SER A 238 -6.21 -4.12 -16.04
N TYR A 239 -6.00 -3.16 -16.96
CA TYR A 239 -6.93 -2.93 -18.07
C TYR A 239 -6.98 -4.11 -19.03
N VAL A 240 -5.85 -4.74 -19.34
CA VAL A 240 -5.79 -5.81 -20.35
C VAL A 240 -5.43 -7.16 -19.74
N GLU A 241 -4.74 -7.17 -18.60
CA GLU A 241 -4.24 -8.37 -17.95
C GLU A 241 -4.88 -8.61 -16.58
N ASN A 242 -5.22 -9.87 -16.27
CA ASN A 242 -5.65 -10.27 -14.93
C ASN A 242 -4.46 -10.51 -14.01
N PHE A 243 -4.53 -10.12 -12.73
CA PHE A 243 -3.47 -10.47 -11.77
C PHE A 243 -3.56 -11.94 -11.39
N LYS A 244 -2.43 -12.64 -11.36
CA LYS A 244 -2.35 -13.99 -10.81
C LYS A 244 -2.39 -13.92 -9.28
N GLU A 245 -2.83 -14.99 -8.64
CA GLU A 245 -2.89 -15.06 -7.16
C GLU A 245 -1.52 -14.83 -6.51
N GLU A 246 -0.45 -15.38 -7.09
CA GLU A 246 0.93 -15.17 -6.65
C GLU A 246 1.33 -13.68 -6.70
N GLU A 247 0.93 -12.96 -7.74
CA GLU A 247 1.25 -11.54 -7.92
C GLU A 247 0.43 -10.67 -6.97
N LEU A 248 -0.86 -11.00 -6.77
CA LEU A 248 -1.68 -10.36 -5.75
C LEU A 248 -1.04 -10.50 -4.37
N ASN A 249 -0.51 -11.69 -4.06
CA ASN A 249 0.21 -11.94 -2.81
C ASN A 249 1.50 -11.13 -2.72
N GLN A 250 2.27 -11.00 -3.81
CA GLN A 250 3.47 -10.16 -3.85
C GLN A 250 3.14 -8.66 -3.68
N ILE A 251 2.09 -8.17 -4.35
CA ILE A 251 1.61 -6.78 -4.24
C ILE A 251 1.17 -6.51 -2.80
N ASN A 252 0.40 -7.41 -2.18
CA ASN A 252 -0.05 -7.27 -0.80
C ASN A 252 1.14 -7.22 0.17
N LYS A 253 2.11 -8.13 0.02
CA LYS A 253 3.35 -8.11 0.83
C LYS A 253 4.14 -6.82 0.63
N LEU A 254 4.21 -6.29 -0.58
CA LEU A 254 4.90 -5.02 -0.89
C LEU A 254 4.21 -3.83 -0.21
N VAL A 255 2.87 -3.78 -0.26
CA VAL A 255 2.07 -2.75 0.42
C VAL A 255 2.25 -2.80 1.93
N GLU A 256 2.16 -3.99 2.52
CA GLU A 256 2.34 -4.20 3.97
C GLU A 256 3.76 -3.84 4.41
N TRP A 257 4.78 -4.26 3.67
CA TRP A 257 6.17 -3.88 3.91
C TRP A 257 6.38 -2.36 3.87
N PHE A 258 5.85 -1.68 2.84
CA PHE A 258 6.05 -0.24 2.71
C PHE A 258 5.41 0.55 3.86
N LEU A 259 4.19 0.15 4.26
CA LEU A 259 3.45 0.80 5.34
C LEU A 259 4.04 0.52 6.73
N SER A 260 4.40 -0.72 7.00
CA SER A 260 4.55 -1.22 8.37
C SER A 260 5.92 -1.80 8.70
N ALA A 261 6.83 -2.00 7.74
CA ALA A 261 8.21 -2.37 8.07
C ALA A 261 8.96 -1.17 8.67
N PRO A 262 9.72 -1.35 9.77
CA PRO A 262 10.45 -0.25 10.41
C PRO A 262 11.68 0.21 9.62
N ASN A 263 12.24 -0.65 8.77
CA ASN A 263 13.50 -0.40 8.06
C ASN A 263 13.37 -0.80 6.58
N ASN A 264 14.32 -0.35 5.74
CA ASN A 264 14.44 -0.80 4.34
C ASN A 264 14.92 -2.25 4.21
N LYS A 265 15.37 -2.88 5.30
CA LYS A 265 15.88 -4.25 5.29
C LYS A 265 14.81 -5.23 4.80
N ASN A 266 15.28 -6.27 4.10
CA ASN A 266 14.51 -7.21 3.30
C ASN A 266 13.13 -7.54 3.87
N ALA A 267 12.11 -7.35 3.02
CA ALA A 267 10.72 -7.75 3.27
C ALA A 267 10.53 -9.22 3.70
N SER A 268 11.55 -10.07 3.55
CA SER A 268 11.52 -11.49 3.88
C SER A 268 11.92 -11.86 5.31
N GLY A 269 12.39 -10.93 6.15
CA GLY A 269 12.98 -11.31 7.45
C GLY A 269 12.54 -10.52 8.69
N PHE A 270 11.89 -9.37 8.54
CA PHE A 270 11.43 -8.58 9.70
C PHE A 270 9.94 -8.80 9.97
N GLN A 271 9.59 -8.89 11.26
CA GLN A 271 8.19 -8.82 11.67
C GLN A 271 7.59 -7.48 11.28
N VAL A 272 6.65 -7.52 10.34
CA VAL A 272 5.82 -6.36 10.00
C VAL A 272 4.91 -6.09 11.20
N ILE A 273 5.08 -4.93 11.85
CA ILE A 273 4.19 -4.51 12.94
C ILE A 273 3.06 -3.71 12.31
N ASN A 274 2.01 -4.43 11.89
CA ASN A 274 0.84 -3.81 11.28
C ASN A 274 0.13 -2.91 12.30
N LEU A 275 0.07 -1.61 12.00
CA LEU A 275 -0.68 -0.64 12.80
C LEU A 275 -2.20 -0.83 12.69
N MET A 276 -2.63 -1.52 11.65
CA MET A 276 -4.02 -1.86 11.41
C MET A 276 -4.06 -3.13 10.58
N ARG A 277 -5.04 -4.00 10.84
CA ARG A 277 -5.30 -5.15 9.97
C ARG A 277 -5.53 -4.67 8.53
N THR A 278 -4.84 -5.27 7.57
CA THR A 278 -4.88 -4.91 6.13
C THR A 278 -6.31 -4.83 5.59
N LYS A 279 -7.21 -5.73 6.04
CA LYS A 279 -8.64 -5.70 5.69
C LYS A 279 -9.35 -4.40 6.12
N ARG A 280 -9.08 -3.87 7.33
CA ARG A 280 -9.62 -2.57 7.78
C ARG A 280 -8.92 -1.41 7.09
N ALA A 281 -7.61 -1.52 6.84
CA ALA A 281 -6.80 -0.48 6.20
C ALA A 281 -7.31 -0.12 4.79
N ARG A 282 -7.97 -1.07 4.12
CA ARG A 282 -8.58 -0.86 2.81
C ARG A 282 -9.87 -0.03 2.80
N TYR A 283 -10.52 0.18 3.94
CA TYR A 283 -11.76 0.96 4.03
C TYR A 283 -11.50 2.48 3.95
N PRO A 284 -12.49 3.28 3.52
CA PRO A 284 -12.38 4.73 3.48
C PRO A 284 -11.99 5.35 4.84
N LEU A 285 -11.35 6.52 4.78
CA LEU A 285 -10.99 7.28 5.99
C LEU A 285 -12.21 7.62 6.86
N LYS A 286 -13.36 7.95 6.24
CA LYS A 286 -14.60 8.33 6.95
C LYS A 286 -15.17 7.26 7.87
N VAL A 287 -14.88 5.98 7.60
CA VAL A 287 -15.32 4.84 8.44
C VAL A 287 -14.18 4.29 9.30
N GLY A 288 -13.01 4.90 9.20
CA GLY A 288 -11.84 4.63 10.00
C GLY A 288 -10.89 3.56 9.46
N GLY A 289 -10.80 3.43 8.13
CA GLY A 289 -9.67 2.77 7.46
C GLY A 289 -8.61 3.77 6.98
N TRP A 290 -7.63 3.30 6.21
CA TRP A 290 -6.58 4.14 5.61
C TRP A 290 -6.86 4.52 4.15
N ASN A 291 -7.96 4.01 3.59
CA ASN A 291 -8.34 4.14 2.18
C ASN A 291 -7.29 3.56 1.23
N ILE A 292 -6.56 2.51 1.62
CA ILE A 292 -5.63 1.81 0.71
C ILE A 292 -6.45 1.02 -0.31
N TRP A 293 -6.12 1.08 -1.59
CA TRP A 293 -6.88 0.33 -2.58
C TRP A 293 -6.69 -1.17 -2.40
N ASN A 294 -7.78 -1.91 -2.43
CA ASN A 294 -7.75 -3.33 -2.70
C ASN A 294 -7.56 -3.51 -4.21
N ILE A 295 -6.37 -3.91 -4.64
CA ILE A 295 -6.02 -3.99 -6.06
C ILE A 295 -6.90 -4.99 -6.82
N GLU A 296 -7.31 -6.09 -6.18
CA GLU A 296 -8.18 -7.11 -6.76
C GLU A 296 -9.60 -6.57 -6.98
N LEU A 297 -10.19 -5.94 -5.96
CA LEU A 297 -11.50 -5.29 -6.11
C LEU A 297 -11.45 -4.13 -7.10
N ARG A 298 -10.30 -3.44 -7.21
CA ARG A 298 -10.09 -2.37 -8.18
C ARG A 298 -10.04 -2.91 -9.60
N GLN A 299 -9.38 -4.04 -9.84
CA GLN A 299 -9.43 -4.74 -11.13
C GLN A 299 -10.85 -5.19 -11.46
N LEU A 300 -11.60 -5.75 -10.51
CA LEU A 300 -12.99 -6.11 -10.72
C LEU A 300 -13.86 -4.89 -11.08
N ALA A 301 -13.73 -3.79 -10.32
CA ALA A 301 -14.43 -2.54 -10.60
C ALA A 301 -14.13 -2.01 -12.01
N GLN A 302 -12.88 -2.12 -12.43
CA GLN A 302 -12.42 -1.71 -13.75
C GLN A 302 -13.02 -2.56 -14.86
N LYS A 303 -13.09 -3.88 -14.70
CA LYS A 303 -13.76 -4.77 -15.67
C LYS A 303 -15.23 -4.40 -15.86
N LEU A 304 -15.95 -4.20 -14.76
CA LEU A 304 -17.35 -3.81 -14.81
C LEU A 304 -17.52 -2.43 -15.42
N TRP A 305 -16.63 -1.50 -15.09
CA TRP A 305 -16.64 -0.18 -15.69
C TRP A 305 -16.46 -0.25 -17.22
N ILE A 306 -15.52 -1.05 -17.72
CA ILE A 306 -15.30 -1.23 -19.17
C ILE A 306 -16.55 -1.81 -19.86
N ILE A 307 -17.16 -2.85 -19.28
CA ILE A 307 -18.41 -3.40 -19.82
C ILE A 307 -19.55 -2.37 -19.78
N ASN A 308 -19.66 -1.61 -18.69
CA ASN A 308 -20.68 -0.55 -18.57
C ASN A 308 -20.52 0.52 -19.65
N GLN A 309 -19.28 0.95 -19.93
CA GLN A 309 -18.98 1.91 -20.99
C GLN A 309 -19.31 1.35 -22.37
N PHE A 310 -19.04 0.07 -22.61
CA PHE A 310 -19.40 -0.60 -23.84
C PHE A 310 -20.92 -0.70 -24.02
N ILE A 311 -21.66 -1.07 -22.96
CA ILE A 311 -23.13 -1.13 -22.99
C ILE A 311 -23.71 0.26 -23.27
N LEU A 312 -23.17 1.30 -22.62
CA LEU A 312 -23.59 2.68 -22.90
C LEU A 312 -23.37 3.05 -24.37
N ALA A 313 -22.24 2.64 -24.96
CA ALA A 313 -21.97 2.88 -26.38
C ALA A 313 -22.94 2.14 -27.30
N LEU A 314 -23.42 0.95 -26.92
CA LEU A 314 -24.49 0.24 -27.64
C LEU A 314 -25.81 1.02 -27.56
N GLU A 315 -26.19 1.47 -26.37
CA GLU A 315 -27.43 2.23 -26.15
C GLU A 315 -27.44 3.55 -26.93
N THR A 316 -26.31 4.26 -26.98
CA THR A 316 -26.20 5.54 -27.70
C THR A 316 -25.86 5.37 -29.18
N LYS A 317 -25.70 4.13 -29.67
CA LYS A 317 -25.27 3.81 -31.05
C LYS A 317 -23.93 4.46 -31.43
N GLN A 318 -23.04 4.64 -30.45
CA GLN A 318 -21.70 5.22 -30.61
C GLN A 318 -20.59 4.15 -30.60
N THR A 319 -20.82 3.00 -31.25
CA THR A 319 -19.81 1.93 -31.41
C THR A 319 -18.78 2.27 -32.50
N ASN A 320 -18.05 3.37 -32.31
CA ASN A 320 -17.14 3.91 -33.32
C ASN A 320 -15.81 3.14 -33.41
N SER A 321 -15.40 2.49 -32.33
CA SER A 321 -14.11 1.79 -32.23
C SER A 321 -14.19 0.35 -32.74
N SER A 322 -13.09 -0.16 -33.30
CA SER A 322 -13.03 -1.52 -33.88
C SER A 322 -13.34 -2.62 -32.85
N HIS A 323 -12.90 -2.45 -31.60
CA HIS A 323 -13.20 -3.41 -30.52
C HIS A 323 -14.68 -3.38 -30.11
N HIS A 324 -15.34 -2.21 -30.04
CA HIS A 324 -16.78 -2.16 -29.79
C HIS A 324 -17.57 -2.88 -30.89
N LYS A 325 -17.26 -2.63 -32.16
CA LYS A 325 -17.89 -3.34 -33.29
C LYS A 325 -17.64 -4.85 -33.21
N SER A 326 -16.42 -5.24 -32.84
CA SER A 326 -16.06 -6.64 -32.67
C SER A 326 -16.85 -7.31 -31.54
N TRP A 327 -17.00 -6.64 -30.39
CA TRP A 327 -17.73 -7.15 -29.24
C TRP A 327 -19.23 -7.19 -29.49
N GLU A 328 -19.78 -6.17 -30.13
CA GLU A 328 -21.18 -6.12 -30.56
C GLU A 328 -21.51 -7.34 -31.45
N TYR A 329 -20.69 -7.59 -32.48
CA TYR A 329 -20.85 -8.75 -33.35
C TYR A 329 -20.78 -10.09 -32.59
N GLN A 330 -19.81 -10.24 -31.68
CA GLN A 330 -19.65 -11.47 -30.90
C GLN A 330 -20.84 -11.75 -29.98
N ILE A 331 -21.40 -10.71 -29.36
CA ILE A 331 -22.60 -10.80 -28.51
C ILE A 331 -23.84 -11.13 -29.37
N GLN A 332 -24.05 -10.42 -30.48
CA GLN A 332 -25.18 -10.66 -31.39
C GLN A 332 -25.19 -12.08 -31.96
N LYS A 333 -24.01 -12.63 -32.28
CA LYS A 333 -23.87 -14.00 -32.78
C LYS A 333 -23.78 -15.06 -31.68
N ASN A 334 -23.72 -14.66 -30.41
CA ASN A 334 -23.47 -15.52 -29.26
C ASN A 334 -22.26 -16.47 -29.47
N LYS A 335 -21.20 -15.95 -30.10
CA LYS A 335 -19.97 -16.69 -30.45
C LYS A 335 -18.76 -15.86 -30.07
N PHE A 336 -18.24 -16.10 -28.87
CA PHE A 336 -17.12 -15.37 -28.31
C PHE A 336 -15.78 -15.91 -28.84
N THR A 337 -15.03 -15.04 -29.52
CA THR A 337 -13.63 -15.29 -29.91
C THR A 337 -12.68 -14.58 -28.95
N SER A 338 -13.12 -13.49 -28.32
CA SER A 338 -12.34 -12.76 -27.33
C SER A 338 -12.51 -13.36 -25.94
N ARG A 339 -11.45 -13.96 -25.42
CA ARG A 339 -11.38 -14.42 -24.02
C ARG A 339 -11.60 -13.26 -23.04
N TYR A 340 -11.04 -12.09 -23.34
CA TYR A 340 -11.15 -10.90 -22.50
C TYR A 340 -12.61 -10.42 -22.38
N LEU A 341 -13.33 -10.34 -23.50
CA LEU A 341 -14.76 -10.01 -23.50
C LEU A 341 -15.56 -11.01 -22.68
N LYS A 342 -15.34 -12.32 -22.89
CA LYS A 342 -16.05 -13.38 -22.17
C LYS A 342 -15.84 -13.28 -20.66
N GLU A 343 -14.59 -13.18 -20.22
CA GLU A 343 -14.26 -13.07 -18.78
C GLU A 343 -14.90 -11.84 -18.14
N ASN A 344 -14.91 -10.70 -18.83
CA ASN A 344 -15.53 -9.48 -18.31
C ASN A 344 -17.07 -9.55 -18.28
N LEU A 345 -17.70 -10.18 -19.28
CA LEU A 345 -19.14 -10.44 -19.29
C LEU A 345 -19.55 -11.43 -18.20
N ASP A 346 -18.73 -12.45 -17.94
CA ASP A 346 -18.98 -13.41 -16.86
C ASP A 346 -18.96 -12.70 -15.48
N GLU A 347 -17.98 -11.81 -15.24
CA GLU A 347 -17.95 -10.98 -14.03
C GLU A 347 -19.13 -10.01 -13.93
N TRP A 348 -19.52 -9.41 -15.05
CA TRP A 348 -20.71 -8.55 -15.13
C TRP A 348 -21.98 -9.30 -14.73
N ASN A 349 -22.18 -10.50 -15.27
CA ASN A 349 -23.36 -11.33 -14.98
C ASN A 349 -23.38 -11.80 -13.52
N LYS A 350 -22.24 -12.16 -12.93
CA LYS A 350 -22.15 -12.51 -11.50
C LYS A 350 -22.64 -11.39 -10.58
N ILE A 351 -22.32 -10.14 -10.91
CA ILE A 351 -22.72 -8.98 -10.09
C ILE A 351 -24.18 -8.60 -10.31
N ARG A 352 -24.71 -8.77 -11.53
CA ARG A 352 -26.15 -8.64 -11.78
C ARG A 352 -26.98 -9.64 -10.98
N ILE A 353 -26.55 -10.89 -10.90
CA ILE A 353 -27.27 -11.91 -10.09
C ILE A 353 -27.26 -11.54 -8.59
N LYS A 354 -26.14 -11.02 -8.07
CA LYS A 354 -26.05 -10.60 -6.66
C LYS A 354 -26.87 -9.35 -6.34
N LYS A 355 -26.99 -8.44 -7.29
CA LYS A 355 -27.84 -7.25 -7.17
C LYS A 355 -29.12 -7.50 -7.96
N ALA A 356 -30.11 -8.11 -7.30
CA ALA A 356 -31.50 -8.20 -7.79
C ALA A 356 -32.12 -6.84 -8.20
N ILE A 357 -31.38 -5.73 -8.00
CA ILE A 357 -31.66 -4.36 -8.42
C ILE A 357 -31.52 -4.16 -9.95
N PHE A 358 -30.75 -4.99 -10.66
CA PHE A 358 -30.47 -4.77 -12.08
C PHE A 358 -31.38 -5.63 -12.97
N ASN A 359 -32.44 -5.01 -13.51
CA ASN A 359 -33.39 -5.59 -14.47
C ASN A 359 -32.71 -6.44 -15.55
N ASN A 360 -33.42 -7.48 -16.03
CA ASN A 360 -32.92 -8.52 -16.95
C ASN A 360 -32.38 -8.02 -18.31
N ASN A 361 -32.57 -6.75 -18.68
CA ASN A 361 -31.99 -6.20 -19.91
C ASN A 361 -30.53 -5.79 -19.73
N LEU A 362 -29.74 -5.88 -20.81
CA LEU A 362 -28.34 -5.47 -20.85
C LEU A 362 -28.26 -3.93 -20.89
N THR A 363 -28.68 -3.28 -19.80
CA THR A 363 -28.75 -1.82 -19.69
C THR A 363 -27.55 -1.26 -18.93
N SER A 364 -27.08 -0.08 -19.34
CA SER A 364 -26.00 0.62 -18.67
C SER A 364 -26.45 1.06 -17.27
N ILE A 365 -25.53 0.97 -16.32
CA ILE A 365 -25.72 1.40 -14.93
C ILE A 365 -25.25 2.85 -14.82
N LYS A 366 -26.18 3.68 -14.33
CA LYS A 366 -26.01 5.12 -14.15
C LYS A 366 -26.17 5.47 -12.67
N ASN A 367 -25.57 6.58 -12.25
CA ASN A 367 -25.74 7.12 -10.92
C ASN A 367 -27.07 7.89 -10.82
N GLU A 368 -27.35 8.45 -9.65
CA GLU A 368 -28.58 9.21 -9.38
C GLU A 368 -28.80 10.39 -10.34
N ASN A 369 -27.72 10.93 -10.90
CA ASN A 369 -27.76 12.03 -11.87
C ASN A 369 -27.93 11.55 -13.34
N GLY A 370 -28.16 10.25 -13.56
CA GLY A 370 -28.27 9.68 -14.90
C GLY A 370 -26.94 9.61 -15.67
N GLN A 371 -25.81 9.82 -15.01
CA GLN A 371 -24.48 9.71 -15.60
C GLN A 371 -23.90 8.31 -15.39
N PRO A 372 -23.06 7.79 -16.32
CA PRO A 372 -22.39 6.51 -16.10
C PRO A 372 -21.50 6.55 -14.86
N LEU A 373 -21.51 5.47 -14.08
CA LEU A 373 -20.66 5.37 -12.89
C LEU A 373 -19.18 5.51 -13.30
N SER A 374 -18.48 6.41 -12.62
CA SER A 374 -17.03 6.48 -12.65
C SER A 374 -16.40 5.22 -12.06
N LEU A 375 -15.13 4.97 -12.39
CA LEU A 375 -14.36 3.87 -11.81
C LEU A 375 -14.30 3.94 -10.27
N ALA A 376 -14.27 5.15 -9.70
CA ALA A 376 -14.27 5.35 -8.26
C ALA A 376 -15.61 4.92 -7.63
N GLU A 377 -16.73 5.30 -8.23
CA GLU A 377 -18.07 4.89 -7.80
C GLU A 377 -18.21 3.37 -7.87
N TRP A 378 -17.83 2.75 -8.99
CA TRP A 378 -17.82 1.28 -9.13
C TRP A 378 -17.04 0.59 -8.01
N TYR A 379 -15.83 1.06 -7.73
CA TYR A 379 -15.00 0.50 -6.66
C TYR A 379 -15.68 0.63 -5.29
N THR A 380 -16.25 1.79 -4.97
CA THR A 380 -16.97 1.99 -3.70
C THR A 380 -18.21 1.11 -3.59
N THR A 381 -19.00 1.01 -4.66
CA THR A 381 -20.22 0.21 -4.72
C THR A 381 -19.97 -1.28 -4.53
N ILE A 382 -18.85 -1.81 -5.05
CA ILE A 382 -18.47 -3.22 -4.85
C ILE A 382 -17.89 -3.43 -3.45
N GLN A 383 -17.12 -2.47 -2.96
CA GLN A 383 -16.57 -2.52 -1.60
C GLN A 383 -17.67 -2.53 -0.52
N ASP A 384 -18.78 -1.83 -0.76
CA ASP A 384 -19.91 -1.66 0.18
C ASP A 384 -20.80 -2.91 0.38
N GLN A 385 -20.47 -4.07 -0.21
CA GLN A 385 -21.30 -5.28 -0.07
C GLN A 385 -21.39 -5.86 1.35
N ASN A 386 -20.63 -5.33 2.33
CA ASN A 386 -20.90 -5.47 3.78
C ASN A 386 -19.91 -4.58 4.54
N PRO A 387 -20.26 -3.33 4.89
CA PRO A 387 -19.36 -2.39 5.56
C PRO A 387 -19.16 -2.70 7.04
N THR A 388 -19.54 -3.90 7.50
CA THR A 388 -19.19 -4.35 8.84
C THR A 388 -17.68 -4.50 8.91
N ILE A 389 -17.04 -3.40 9.30
CA ILE A 389 -15.59 -3.35 9.47
C ILE A 389 -15.28 -4.46 10.46
N PRO A 390 -14.43 -5.44 10.11
CA PRO A 390 -14.11 -6.52 11.01
C PRO A 390 -13.47 -5.91 12.27
N LYS A 391 -14.26 -5.90 13.35
CA LYS A 391 -13.84 -5.55 14.69
C LYS A 391 -13.44 -6.83 15.40
N THR A 392 -12.43 -6.75 16.23
CA THR A 392 -12.19 -7.81 17.22
C THR A 392 -13.28 -7.72 18.30
N GLU A 393 -13.50 -8.78 19.06
CA GLU A 393 -14.50 -8.80 20.15
C GLU A 393 -14.32 -7.60 21.10
N PHE A 394 -13.08 -7.29 21.47
CA PHE A 394 -12.75 -6.10 22.26
C PHE A 394 -13.00 -4.77 21.55
N GLN A 395 -12.78 -4.67 20.24
CA GLN A 395 -13.11 -3.44 19.51
C GLN A 395 -14.63 -3.23 19.42
N SER A 396 -15.40 -4.33 19.46
CA SER A 396 -16.85 -4.29 19.53
C SER A 396 -17.36 -3.91 20.92
N SER A 397 -16.69 -4.35 21.99
CA SER A 397 -17.04 -4.02 23.38
C SER A 397 -16.51 -2.66 23.86
N LEU A 398 -15.54 -2.06 23.15
CA LEU A 398 -15.00 -0.75 23.51
C LEU A 398 -16.06 0.35 23.38
N ASN A 399 -16.62 0.74 24.51
CA ASN A 399 -17.51 1.89 24.67
C ASN A 399 -16.83 2.92 25.60
N LEU A 400 -16.37 4.03 25.02
CA LEU A 400 -15.68 5.09 25.75
C LEU A 400 -16.61 6.30 25.81
N ARG A 401 -17.21 6.57 26.98
CA ARG A 401 -18.17 7.68 27.19
C ARG A 401 -19.35 7.67 26.20
N GLY A 402 -19.88 6.50 25.85
CA GLY A 402 -20.96 6.39 24.87
C GLY A 402 -20.49 6.41 23.40
N TYR A 403 -19.21 6.68 23.16
CA TYR A 403 -18.67 6.65 21.79
C TYR A 403 -18.20 5.25 21.41
N SER A 404 -18.56 4.87 20.18
CA SER A 404 -18.12 3.64 19.55
C SER A 404 -16.66 3.73 19.10
N TYR A 405 -16.03 2.56 18.97
CA TYR A 405 -14.69 2.40 18.39
C TYR A 405 -14.47 3.11 17.04
N ASN A 406 -15.49 3.18 16.18
CA ASN A 406 -15.35 3.87 14.88
C ASN A 406 -15.33 5.40 15.03
N GLN A 407 -16.12 5.95 15.95
CA GLN A 407 -16.09 7.38 16.27
C GLN A 407 -14.73 7.79 16.84
N LEU A 408 -14.10 6.93 17.65
CA LEU A 408 -12.76 7.17 18.20
C LEU A 408 -11.74 7.35 17.08
N PHE A 409 -11.75 6.42 16.10
CA PHE A 409 -10.85 6.51 14.96
C PHE A 409 -11.08 7.78 14.12
N ASN A 410 -12.35 8.13 13.88
CA ASN A 410 -12.70 9.34 13.14
C ASN A 410 -12.23 10.61 13.87
N ASN A 411 -12.26 10.63 15.20
CA ASN A 411 -11.73 11.77 15.96
C ASN A 411 -10.19 11.81 15.97
N ILE A 412 -9.50 10.67 16.00
CA ILE A 412 -8.04 10.62 15.78
C ILE A 412 -7.68 11.22 14.40
N LEU A 413 -8.46 10.92 13.37
CA LEU A 413 -8.24 11.47 12.03
C LEU A 413 -8.40 13.00 11.96
N LYS A 414 -9.26 13.59 12.80
CA LYS A 414 -9.48 15.04 12.89
C LYS A 414 -8.33 15.79 13.57
N ILE A 415 -7.40 15.10 14.23
CA ILE A 415 -6.21 15.74 14.81
C ILE A 415 -5.42 16.44 13.71
N LYS A 416 -5.21 17.75 13.88
CA LYS A 416 -4.54 18.63 12.89
C LYS A 416 -3.07 18.24 12.72
N ASP A 417 -2.36 18.01 13.84
CA ASP A 417 -0.94 17.66 13.82
C ASP A 417 -0.69 16.22 13.32
N PRO A 418 0.07 16.03 12.23
CA PRO A 418 0.29 14.71 11.65
C PRO A 418 1.10 13.75 12.54
N LYS A 419 2.08 14.24 13.29
CA LYS A 419 2.94 13.41 14.16
C LYS A 419 2.17 12.88 15.36
N THR A 420 1.36 13.75 15.99
CA THR A 420 0.42 13.40 17.05
C THR A 420 -0.54 12.34 16.55
N ARG A 421 -1.16 12.54 15.38
CA ARG A 421 -2.10 11.56 14.79
C ARG A 421 -1.45 10.20 14.53
N ASP A 422 -0.24 10.15 13.98
CA ASP A 422 0.47 8.90 13.73
C ASP A 422 0.87 8.20 15.04
N THR A 423 1.32 8.96 16.04
CA THR A 423 1.61 8.45 17.39
C THR A 423 0.37 7.86 18.02
N MET A 424 -0.78 8.52 17.87
CA MET A 424 -2.09 8.03 18.30
C MET A 424 -2.47 6.72 17.63
N PHE A 425 -2.23 6.58 16.33
CA PHE A 425 -2.47 5.31 15.64
C PHE A 425 -1.51 4.20 16.06
N ARG A 426 -0.24 4.52 16.37
CA ARG A 426 0.69 3.54 16.97
C ARG A 426 0.25 3.11 18.34
N PHE A 427 -0.14 4.06 19.20
CA PHE A 427 -0.71 3.79 20.52
C PHE A 427 -1.95 2.92 20.40
N HIS A 428 -2.89 3.27 19.52
CA HIS A 428 -4.08 2.48 19.25
C HIS A 428 -3.76 1.04 18.85
N ALA A 429 -2.86 0.88 17.87
CA ALA A 429 -2.48 -0.42 17.33
C ALA A 429 -1.77 -1.32 18.36
N ARG A 430 -0.95 -0.72 19.22
CA ARG A 430 -0.10 -1.45 20.17
C ARG A 430 -0.75 -1.61 21.56
N CYS A 431 -1.57 -0.65 22.00
CA CYS A 431 -2.28 -0.69 23.28
C CYS A 431 -3.59 -1.47 23.22
N LEU A 432 -4.22 -1.63 22.05
CA LEU A 432 -5.36 -2.52 21.94
C LEU A 432 -4.87 -3.96 22.06
N PRO A 433 -5.34 -4.69 23.09
CA PRO A 433 -5.10 -6.09 23.36
C PRO A 433 -5.06 -7.19 22.30
N ILE A 434 -5.08 -6.96 20.99
CA ILE A 434 -5.46 -8.04 20.06
C ILE A 434 -4.38 -8.31 19.03
N ASN A 435 -3.66 -9.42 19.23
CA ASN A 435 -3.58 -10.49 18.21
C ASN A 435 -2.74 -11.70 18.63
N TYR A 436 -1.74 -11.59 19.51
CA TYR A 436 -0.86 -12.74 19.75
C TYR A 436 -1.32 -13.69 20.88
N LEU A 437 -2.35 -13.34 21.65
CA LEU A 437 -2.91 -14.15 22.75
C LEU A 437 -4.37 -14.56 22.55
N HIS A 438 -5.13 -13.90 21.67
CA HIS A 438 -6.45 -14.40 21.30
C HIS A 438 -6.28 -15.72 20.55
N ASN A 439 -7.17 -16.69 20.84
CA ASN A 439 -7.12 -18.09 20.41
C ASN A 439 -5.98 -18.92 21.03
N LYS A 440 -5.41 -18.50 22.16
CA LYS A 440 -4.45 -19.31 22.91
C LYS A 440 -4.99 -19.69 24.27
N GLN A 441 -4.72 -20.94 24.65
CA GLN A 441 -4.77 -21.36 26.05
C GLN A 441 -3.77 -20.53 26.87
N CYS A 442 -4.13 -20.26 28.12
CA CYS A 442 -3.29 -19.61 29.10
C CYS A 442 -1.95 -20.33 29.17
N PRO A 443 -0.81 -19.65 28.93
CA PRO A 443 0.48 -20.31 28.96
C PRO A 443 0.85 -20.83 30.36
N LEU A 444 0.20 -20.29 31.40
CA LEU A 444 0.43 -20.67 32.80
C LEU A 444 -0.49 -21.80 33.28
N CYS A 445 -1.80 -21.67 33.13
CA CYS A 445 -2.77 -22.66 33.64
C CYS A 445 -3.48 -23.47 32.55
N LYS A 446 -3.17 -23.23 31.27
CA LYS A 446 -3.75 -23.92 30.10
C LYS A 446 -5.26 -23.73 29.89
N GLU A 447 -5.94 -22.93 30.72
CA GLU A 447 -7.35 -22.57 30.54
C GLU A 447 -7.56 -21.68 29.30
N ASP A 448 -8.74 -21.75 28.69
CA ASP A 448 -9.07 -20.90 27.55
C ASP A 448 -9.14 -19.42 27.96
N MET A 449 -8.48 -18.58 27.16
CA MET A 449 -8.42 -17.13 27.35
C MET A 449 -9.14 -16.36 26.24
N SER A 450 -9.87 -17.04 25.36
CA SER A 450 -10.54 -16.46 24.19
C SER A 450 -11.31 -15.18 24.51
N LYS A 451 -12.11 -15.21 25.60
CA LYS A 451 -13.02 -14.12 26.02
C LYS A 451 -12.35 -13.00 26.83
N ASP A 452 -11.35 -13.32 27.65
CA ASP A 452 -10.71 -12.35 28.54
C ASP A 452 -9.24 -12.70 28.80
N PRO A 453 -8.34 -12.48 27.83
CA PRO A 453 -6.93 -12.80 28.01
C PRO A 453 -6.27 -11.92 29.07
N TYR A 454 -6.77 -10.71 29.32
CA TYR A 454 -6.19 -9.77 30.28
C TYR A 454 -6.59 -10.09 31.71
N GLY A 455 -7.89 -10.17 31.98
CA GLY A 455 -8.40 -10.51 33.29
C GLY A 455 -8.04 -11.94 33.66
N HIS A 456 -8.05 -12.89 32.71
CA HIS A 456 -7.54 -14.24 32.97
C HIS A 456 -6.06 -14.23 33.36
N LEU A 457 -5.14 -13.80 32.49
CA LEU A 457 -3.70 -13.88 32.80
C LEU A 457 -3.30 -13.10 34.06
N PHE A 458 -4.00 -12.02 34.42
CA PHE A 458 -3.64 -11.15 35.52
C PHE A 458 -4.42 -11.41 36.83
N PHE A 459 -5.75 -11.40 36.76
CA PHE A 459 -6.61 -11.44 37.94
C PHE A 459 -7.17 -12.82 38.23
N SER A 460 -7.48 -13.62 37.20
CA SER A 460 -8.30 -14.83 37.35
C SER A 460 -7.49 -16.12 37.25
N CYS A 461 -6.31 -16.10 36.61
CA CYS A 461 -5.43 -17.26 36.46
C CYS A 461 -4.94 -17.70 37.84
N LYS A 462 -5.18 -18.98 38.15
CA LYS A 462 -4.82 -19.59 39.43
C LYS A 462 -3.33 -19.45 39.75
N LYS A 463 -2.47 -19.63 38.74
CA LYS A 463 -1.00 -19.52 38.86
C LYS A 463 -0.56 -18.07 39.13
N THR A 464 -1.14 -17.09 38.43
CA THR A 464 -0.84 -15.68 38.66
C THR A 464 -1.33 -15.22 40.03
N LYS A 465 -2.56 -15.60 40.45
CA LYS A 465 -3.08 -15.30 41.80
C LYS A 465 -2.13 -15.80 42.89
N GLN A 466 -1.60 -17.01 42.75
CA GLN A 466 -0.63 -17.57 43.68
C GLN A 466 0.67 -16.75 43.71
N PHE A 467 1.20 -16.35 42.56
CA PHE A 467 2.41 -15.52 42.50
C PHE A 467 2.22 -14.12 43.09
N ILE A 468 1.07 -13.48 42.84
CA ILE A 468 0.77 -12.15 43.37
C ILE A 468 0.61 -12.18 44.90
N LYS A 469 0.05 -13.28 45.47
CA LYS A 469 -0.04 -13.45 46.93
C LYS A 469 1.33 -13.54 47.61
N ILE A 470 2.36 -13.98 46.90
CA ILE A 470 3.72 -14.01 47.42
C ILE A 470 4.27 -12.58 47.26
N ASN A 471 4.87 -12.00 48.30
CA ASN A 471 5.57 -10.70 48.31
C ASN A 471 6.62 -10.50 47.17
N LYS A 472 6.81 -11.47 46.27
CA LYS A 472 7.63 -11.44 45.06
C LYS A 472 7.15 -10.42 44.03
N LEU A 473 5.85 -10.19 43.84
CA LEU A 473 5.38 -9.12 42.93
C LEU A 473 5.82 -7.74 43.45
N LYS A 474 5.76 -7.54 44.77
CA LYS A 474 6.23 -6.34 45.47
C LYS A 474 7.70 -6.06 45.14
N ASN A 475 8.57 -7.07 45.32
CA ASN A 475 9.99 -6.96 44.97
C ASN A 475 10.21 -6.75 43.47
N PHE A 476 9.45 -7.42 42.62
CA PHE A 476 9.61 -7.31 41.18
C PHE A 476 9.23 -5.93 40.65
N ILE A 477 8.09 -5.36 41.09
CA ILE A 477 7.70 -3.98 40.79
C ILE A 477 8.74 -3.01 41.34
N TYR A 478 9.20 -3.21 42.57
CA TYR A 478 10.22 -2.37 43.21
C TYR A 478 11.54 -2.35 42.43
N ILE A 479 11.99 -3.51 41.94
CA ILE A 479 13.21 -3.64 41.12
C ILE A 479 13.01 -2.96 39.76
N THR A 480 11.91 -3.25 39.06
CA THR A 480 11.66 -2.75 37.70
C THR A 480 11.28 -1.27 37.63
N THR A 481 10.69 -0.71 38.69
CA THR A 481 10.36 0.73 38.78
C THR A 481 11.50 1.59 39.33
N GLY A 482 12.68 1.00 39.56
CA GLY A 482 13.93 1.76 39.62
C GLY A 482 14.48 2.10 41.01
N LYS A 483 14.52 1.14 41.95
CA LYS A 483 15.37 1.27 43.17
C LYS A 483 16.51 0.24 43.26
N GLY A 484 16.93 -0.35 42.15
CA GLY A 484 17.98 -1.39 42.08
C GLY A 484 19.44 -0.91 42.02
N LYS A 485 19.83 0.25 42.56
CA LYS A 485 21.22 0.78 42.46
C LYS A 485 22.29 -0.02 43.24
N ASN A 486 21.94 -1.13 43.89
CA ASN A 486 22.76 -1.80 44.91
C ASN A 486 23.48 -3.08 44.47
N TRP A 487 23.63 -3.37 43.17
CA TRP A 487 24.21 -4.63 42.71
C TRP A 487 25.42 -4.42 41.77
N HIS A 488 26.50 -5.18 41.98
CA HIS A 488 27.58 -5.41 41.03
C HIS A 488 27.33 -6.69 40.24
N HIS A 489 27.78 -6.67 39.00
CA HIS A 489 27.58 -7.73 38.01
C HIS A 489 28.95 -8.25 37.58
N THR A 490 29.23 -9.54 37.82
CA THR A 490 30.50 -10.17 37.45
C THR A 490 30.23 -11.35 36.52
N ARG A 491 30.88 -11.35 35.36
CA ARG A 491 30.82 -12.43 34.36
C ARG A 491 31.85 -13.49 34.73
N ILE A 492 31.43 -14.71 35.02
CA ILE A 492 32.34 -15.82 35.34
C ILE A 492 32.20 -16.88 34.25
N ARG A 493 33.33 -17.38 33.74
CA ARG A 493 33.37 -18.46 32.75
C ARG A 493 33.32 -19.80 33.47
N GLN A 494 32.33 -20.64 33.15
CA GLN A 494 32.18 -22.00 33.66
C GLN A 494 31.86 -22.95 32.49
N ASN A 495 32.70 -23.96 32.26
CA ASN A 495 32.51 -25.02 31.26
C ASN A 495 32.04 -24.50 29.88
N ASN A 496 32.81 -23.56 29.31
CA ASN A 496 32.53 -22.84 28.06
C ASN A 496 31.26 -21.97 28.00
N ASN A 497 30.50 -21.87 29.09
CA ASN A 497 29.41 -20.93 29.24
C ASN A 497 29.79 -19.78 30.17
N PHE A 498 29.27 -18.58 29.89
CA PHE A 498 29.36 -17.47 30.83
C PHE A 498 28.13 -17.47 31.72
N ILE A 499 28.34 -17.52 33.03
CA ILE A 499 27.29 -17.35 34.03
C ILE A 499 27.48 -15.99 34.67
N ASN A 500 26.41 -15.21 34.74
CA ASN A 500 26.40 -13.91 35.39
C ASN A 500 26.14 -14.12 36.89
N ARG A 501 27.07 -13.68 37.74
CA ARG A 501 26.88 -13.63 39.19
C ARG A 501 26.59 -12.20 39.62
N ILE A 502 25.54 -12.02 40.41
CA ILE A 502 25.14 -10.72 40.95
C ILE A 502 25.53 -10.69 42.42
N THR A 503 26.23 -9.64 42.87
CA THR A 503 26.62 -9.43 44.26
C THR A 503 26.20 -8.04 44.75
N PRO A 504 25.81 -7.86 46.03
CA PRO A 504 25.46 -6.55 46.56
C PRO A 504 26.69 -5.62 46.65
N LYS A 505 26.51 -4.33 46.37
CA LYS A 505 27.54 -3.29 46.57
C LYS A 505 27.81 -3.12 48.06
N LEU A 506 29.01 -3.51 48.51
CA LEU A 506 29.55 -3.08 49.80
C LEU A 506 29.80 -1.57 49.72
N SER A 507 28.98 -0.78 50.39
CA SER A 507 29.25 0.66 50.54
C SER A 507 30.34 0.83 51.60
N PRO A 508 31.43 1.58 51.33
CA PRO A 508 32.42 1.93 52.36
C PRO A 508 31.81 2.76 53.51
N THR A 509 30.67 3.42 53.25
CA THR A 509 29.98 4.29 54.22
C THR A 509 28.75 3.66 54.85
N ALA A 510 28.42 2.40 54.50
CA ALA A 510 27.41 1.68 55.27
C ALA A 510 27.99 1.43 56.66
N LYS A 511 27.40 2.07 57.68
CA LYS A 511 27.69 1.77 59.08
C LYS A 511 27.70 0.25 59.23
N LYS A 512 28.77 -0.26 59.86
CA LYS A 512 28.83 -1.64 60.35
C LYS A 512 27.62 -1.83 61.26
N ASP A 513 26.49 -2.25 60.71
CA ASP A 513 25.50 -2.94 61.52
C ASP A 513 26.24 -4.13 62.11
N GLN A 514 26.18 -4.18 63.44
CA GLN A 514 26.80 -5.17 64.31
C GLN A 514 26.92 -6.49 63.58
N GLU A 515 28.17 -6.94 63.42
CA GLU A 515 28.59 -8.25 62.93
C GLU A 515 27.44 -9.05 62.34
N VAL A 516 27.17 -8.85 61.05
CA VAL A 516 26.37 -9.80 60.28
C VAL A 516 27.15 -11.10 60.34
N ASN A 517 26.78 -11.88 61.35
CA ASN A 517 27.44 -13.09 61.77
C ASN A 517 27.56 -13.97 60.51
N ALA A 518 28.79 -14.40 60.18
CA ALA A 518 29.01 -15.32 59.08
C ALA A 518 28.16 -16.59 59.24
N ASP A 519 27.72 -16.88 60.46
CA ASP A 519 26.75 -17.94 60.76
C ASP A 519 25.36 -17.67 60.19
N TYR A 520 24.93 -16.42 59.97
CA TYR A 520 23.61 -16.14 59.39
C TYR A 520 23.54 -16.55 57.91
N ALA A 521 24.63 -16.44 57.16
CA ALA A 521 24.73 -16.94 55.79
C ALA A 521 24.75 -18.48 55.74
N ASN A 522 25.28 -19.13 56.77
CA ASN A 522 25.28 -20.59 56.92
C ASN A 522 24.02 -21.12 57.63
N HIS A 523 23.20 -20.25 58.22
CA HIS A 523 22.01 -20.65 58.94
C HIS A 523 21.03 -21.35 57.99
N ARG A 524 20.53 -22.50 58.42
CA ARG A 524 19.67 -23.40 57.62
C ARG A 524 18.51 -22.69 56.94
N PHE A 525 17.89 -21.72 57.62
CA PHE A 525 16.80 -20.92 57.04
C PHE A 525 17.24 -20.07 55.84
N HIS A 526 18.49 -19.61 55.80
CA HIS A 526 19.01 -18.79 54.69
C HIS A 526 19.42 -19.65 53.49
N LYS A 527 20.02 -20.82 53.74
CA LYS A 527 20.19 -21.85 52.71
C LYS A 527 18.83 -22.28 52.14
N GLU A 528 17.84 -22.57 52.97
CA GLU A 528 16.49 -22.93 52.50
C GLU A 528 15.82 -21.81 51.67
N TYR A 529 16.07 -20.53 51.98
CA TYR A 529 15.45 -19.42 51.25
C TYR A 529 16.07 -19.15 49.86
N PHE A 530 17.37 -19.37 49.69
CA PHE A 530 18.09 -19.08 48.43
C PHE A 530 18.54 -20.32 47.65
N GLU A 531 18.62 -21.50 48.27
CA GLU A 531 18.80 -22.79 47.57
C GLU A 531 17.53 -23.25 46.84
N TRP A 532 16.46 -22.45 46.84
CA TRP A 532 15.49 -22.45 45.74
C TRP A 532 16.12 -21.85 44.45
N ASN A 533 17.34 -22.28 44.15
CA ASN A 533 17.92 -22.35 42.82
C ASN A 533 16.90 -23.00 41.91
N TYR A 534 16.36 -22.21 40.97
CA TYR A 534 16.06 -22.63 39.61
C TYR A 534 15.10 -23.81 39.36
N LYS A 535 14.55 -24.46 40.40
CA LYS A 535 13.57 -25.55 40.26
C LYS A 535 12.18 -25.07 39.86
N ALA A 536 11.97 -23.76 39.81
CA ALA A 536 10.69 -23.19 39.42
C ALA A 536 10.80 -22.40 38.12
N ILE A 537 11.05 -23.12 37.02
CA ILE A 537 10.78 -22.65 35.66
C ILE A 537 9.37 -22.01 35.60
N ASP A 538 8.42 -22.56 36.37
CA ASP A 538 7.06 -22.03 36.54
C ASP A 538 7.02 -20.63 37.19
N TYR A 539 7.87 -20.31 38.17
CA TYR A 539 7.84 -19.00 38.83
C TYR A 539 8.48 -17.91 37.96
N ASP A 540 9.54 -18.20 37.21
CA ASP A 540 10.14 -17.22 36.30
C ASP A 540 9.22 -16.92 35.11
N LEU A 541 8.54 -17.95 34.61
CA LEU A 541 7.47 -17.80 33.62
C LEU A 541 6.36 -16.93 34.21
N THR A 542 5.88 -17.23 35.42
CA THR A 542 4.82 -16.46 36.08
C THR A 542 5.24 -15.00 36.33
N ARG A 543 6.50 -14.74 36.73
CA ARG A 543 7.03 -13.38 36.91
C ARG A 543 7.05 -12.61 35.60
N SER A 544 7.55 -13.24 34.54
CA SER A 544 7.58 -12.68 33.19
C SER A 544 6.18 -12.35 32.67
N PHE A 545 5.20 -13.22 32.91
CA PHE A 545 3.80 -12.96 32.56
C PHE A 545 3.17 -11.88 33.43
N ALA A 546 3.38 -11.90 34.76
CA ALA A 546 2.90 -10.85 35.65
C ALA A 546 3.43 -9.46 35.25
N TYR A 547 4.70 -9.36 34.82
CA TYR A 547 5.26 -8.15 34.24
C TYR A 547 4.53 -7.73 32.98
N ARG A 548 4.50 -8.60 31.95
CA ARG A 548 3.87 -8.33 30.66
C ARG A 548 2.43 -7.84 30.84
N ASN A 549 1.71 -8.44 31.78
CA ASN A 549 0.34 -8.08 32.09
C ASN A 549 0.25 -6.71 32.78
N LEU A 550 1.12 -6.41 33.76
CA LEU A 550 1.18 -5.09 34.39
C LEU A 550 1.53 -4.00 33.35
N MET A 551 2.51 -4.26 32.48
CA MET A 551 2.85 -3.37 31.36
C MET A 551 1.62 -3.10 30.49
N ALA A 552 0.91 -4.17 30.11
CA ALA A 552 -0.22 -4.06 29.21
C ALA A 552 -1.43 -3.38 29.87
N LEU A 553 -1.66 -3.55 31.17
CA LEU A 553 -2.67 -2.83 31.95
C LEU A 553 -2.35 -1.33 32.04
N ILE A 554 -1.09 -0.96 32.31
CA ILE A 554 -0.65 0.44 32.34
C ILE A 554 -0.83 1.07 30.96
N LEU A 555 -0.40 0.39 29.90
CA LEU A 555 -0.58 0.84 28.51
C LEU A 555 -2.06 1.01 28.16
N HIS A 556 -2.92 0.10 28.63
CA HIS A 556 -4.36 0.19 28.45
C HIS A 556 -4.96 1.40 29.18
N ASN A 557 -4.55 1.67 30.42
CA ASN A 557 -5.01 2.84 31.17
C ASN A 557 -4.50 4.17 30.56
N ILE A 558 -3.26 4.20 30.06
CA ILE A 558 -2.76 5.35 29.28
C ILE A 558 -3.60 5.54 28.03
N TRP A 559 -3.94 4.46 27.33
CA TRP A 559 -4.78 4.49 26.14
C TRP A 559 -6.19 5.02 26.43
N ILE A 560 -6.85 4.55 27.49
CA ILE A 560 -8.16 5.08 27.92
C ILE A 560 -8.05 6.57 28.22
N TRP A 561 -7.02 7.02 28.94
CA TRP A 561 -6.81 8.43 29.22
C TRP A 561 -6.70 9.24 27.92
N ILE A 562 -5.84 8.78 27.00
CA ILE A 562 -5.66 9.38 25.68
C ILE A 562 -6.99 9.47 24.92
N CYS A 563 -7.78 8.40 24.91
CA CYS A 563 -9.10 8.41 24.28
C CYS A 563 -10.03 9.44 24.91
N ASN A 564 -10.05 9.52 26.24
CA ASN A 564 -10.83 10.54 26.94
C ASN A 564 -10.38 11.95 26.58
N GLN A 565 -9.10 12.18 26.26
CA GLN A 565 -8.62 13.47 25.77
C GLN A 565 -9.11 13.79 24.35
N ILE A 566 -9.20 12.79 23.47
CA ILE A 566 -9.75 12.99 22.12
C ILE A 566 -11.20 13.48 22.15
N TYR A 567 -11.95 13.07 23.17
CA TYR A 567 -13.33 13.49 23.38
C TYR A 567 -13.48 14.69 24.33
N SER A 568 -12.40 15.16 24.96
CA SER A 568 -12.42 16.39 25.74
C SER A 568 -12.10 17.59 24.84
N GLU A 569 -12.45 18.79 25.29
CA GLU A 569 -12.17 20.04 24.58
C GLU A 569 -10.66 20.37 24.51
N ASP A 570 -9.83 19.78 25.39
CA ASP A 570 -8.39 19.97 25.39
C ASP A 570 -7.71 19.22 24.22
N PRO A 571 -7.01 19.92 23.29
CA PRO A 571 -6.38 19.28 22.15
C PRO A 571 -5.12 18.50 22.56
N LEU A 572 -5.00 17.26 22.06
CA LEU A 572 -3.76 16.49 22.13
C LEU A 572 -2.65 17.20 21.31
N THR A 573 -1.52 17.47 21.96
CA THR A 573 -0.32 18.07 21.35
C THR A 573 0.87 17.10 21.38
N ASN A 574 1.93 17.39 20.60
CA ASN A 574 3.19 16.64 20.65
C ASN A 574 3.82 16.65 22.05
N GLU A 575 3.63 17.70 22.84
CA GLU A 575 4.10 17.77 24.24
C GLU A 575 3.30 16.82 25.14
N SER A 576 1.97 16.77 24.96
CA SER A 576 1.10 15.87 25.72
C SER A 576 1.44 14.39 25.49
N LEU A 577 1.85 14.05 24.26
CA LEU A 577 2.33 12.73 23.85
C LEU A 577 3.85 12.58 23.89
N SER A 578 4.58 13.57 24.45
CA SER A 578 6.03 13.47 24.57
C SER A 578 6.41 12.29 25.46
N TYR A 579 7.55 11.67 25.18
CA TYR A 579 8.11 10.57 25.98
C TYR A 579 8.06 10.89 27.48
N SER A 580 8.53 12.08 27.85
CA SER A 580 8.58 12.58 29.22
C SER A 580 7.22 12.67 29.91
N SER A 581 6.16 13.03 29.16
CA SER A 581 4.78 13.13 29.61
C SER A 581 4.15 11.75 29.80
N LEU A 582 4.28 10.89 28.80
CA LEU A 582 3.76 9.52 28.84
C LEU A 582 4.46 8.68 29.92
N LEU A 583 5.77 8.84 30.08
CA LEU A 583 6.54 8.19 31.15
C LEU A 583 6.11 8.67 32.55
N LYS A 584 5.83 9.97 32.72
CA LYS A 584 5.28 10.50 33.99
C LYS A 584 3.95 9.83 34.35
N LYS A 585 3.06 9.69 33.36
CA LYS A 585 1.75 9.02 33.54
C LYS A 585 1.90 7.53 33.83
N TRP A 586 2.84 6.87 33.15
CA TRP A 586 3.21 5.48 33.39
C TRP A 586 3.58 5.25 34.86
N HIS A 587 4.52 6.02 35.41
CA HIS A 587 4.93 5.86 36.81
C HIS A 587 3.77 6.08 37.78
N LYS A 588 2.90 7.06 37.50
CA LYS A 588 1.70 7.32 38.31
C LYS A 588 0.75 6.12 38.28
N LEU A 589 0.44 5.57 37.11
CA LEU A 589 -0.46 4.43 36.97
C LEU A 589 0.11 3.14 37.57
N ALA A 590 1.39 2.87 37.38
CA ALA A 590 2.08 1.74 38.00
C ALA A 590 1.96 1.77 39.54
N THR A 591 2.13 2.97 40.12
CA THR A 591 2.00 3.19 41.57
C THR A 591 0.57 2.97 42.05
N LEU A 592 -0.43 3.47 41.31
CA LEU A 592 -1.84 3.30 41.67
C LEU A 592 -2.29 1.85 41.60
N GLU A 593 -1.93 1.12 40.55
CA GLU A 593 -2.25 -0.31 40.42
C GLU A 593 -1.59 -1.14 41.52
N TYR A 594 -0.36 -0.81 41.91
CA TYR A 594 0.29 -1.41 43.05
C TYR A 594 -0.48 -1.19 44.36
N ILE A 595 -0.90 0.06 44.65
CA ILE A 595 -1.68 0.40 45.85
C ILE A 595 -3.01 -0.36 45.87
N LYS A 596 -3.71 -0.40 44.73
CA LYS A 596 -4.98 -1.15 44.60
C LYS A 596 -4.77 -2.62 44.93
N LYS A 597 -3.72 -3.25 44.39
CA LYS A 597 -3.43 -4.65 44.66
C LYS A 597 -3.01 -4.92 46.11
N ALA A 598 -2.29 -3.98 46.73
CA ALA A 598 -1.92 -4.07 48.14
C ALA A 598 -3.13 -4.03 49.06
N LYS A 599 -4.16 -3.22 48.73
CA LYS A 599 -5.44 -3.20 49.46
C LYS A 599 -6.21 -4.51 49.34
N ASP A 600 -6.34 -5.06 48.12
CA ASP A 600 -7.06 -6.32 47.86
C ASP A 600 -6.47 -7.52 48.62
N LEU A 601 -5.17 -7.48 48.93
CA LEU A 601 -4.47 -8.62 49.54
C LEU A 601 -4.69 -8.75 51.05
N LYS A 602 -5.48 -7.88 51.72
CA LYS A 602 -5.72 -7.87 53.20
C LYS A 602 -4.45 -7.96 54.08
N ASN A 603 -3.26 -7.95 53.49
CA ASN A 603 -1.97 -8.21 54.14
C ASN A 603 -1.22 -6.93 54.53
N LEU A 604 -1.91 -5.79 54.65
CA LEU A 604 -1.34 -4.63 55.29
C LEU A 604 -1.81 -4.63 56.74
N SER A 605 -0.88 -4.95 57.64
CA SER A 605 -1.06 -4.66 59.06
C SER A 605 -1.31 -3.16 59.23
N ALA A 606 -2.10 -2.77 60.23
CA ALA A 606 -2.36 -1.35 60.53
C ALA A 606 -1.07 -0.52 60.74
N LYS A 607 0.07 -1.17 61.05
CA LYS A 607 1.38 -0.50 61.13
C LYS A 607 1.90 0.01 59.79
N ASP A 608 1.62 -0.69 58.68
CA ASP A 608 2.05 -0.22 57.36
C ASP A 608 1.23 0.99 56.88
N HIS A 609 -0.02 1.14 57.34
CA HIS A 609 -0.85 2.31 57.02
C HIS A 609 -0.24 3.63 57.53
N ASN A 610 0.46 3.61 58.66
CA ASN A 610 1.01 4.83 59.27
C ASN A 610 2.24 5.40 58.56
N ASN A 611 2.96 4.59 57.77
CA ASN A 611 4.13 5.07 57.01
C ASN A 611 3.79 5.62 55.62
N PHE A 612 2.54 5.50 55.16
CA PHE A 612 2.07 6.09 53.90
C PHE A 612 1.35 7.43 54.10
N LYS A 613 1.76 8.21 55.11
CA LYS A 613 1.05 9.43 55.54
C LYS A 613 1.01 10.59 54.54
N ASP A 614 1.61 10.48 53.36
CA ASP A 614 1.27 11.42 52.29
C ASP A 614 1.57 10.87 50.89
N PRO A 615 0.55 10.59 50.06
CA PRO A 615 0.72 10.31 48.64
C PRO A 615 1.50 11.41 47.90
N LYS A 616 1.49 12.66 48.38
CA LYS A 616 2.26 13.77 47.79
C LYS A 616 3.76 13.66 48.07
N ILE A 617 4.19 13.16 49.24
CA ILE A 617 5.64 13.01 49.53
C ILE A 617 6.27 11.96 48.59
N LEU A 618 5.52 10.93 48.19
CA LEU A 618 5.97 10.01 47.14
C LEU A 618 6.07 10.71 45.78
N LEU A 619 5.15 11.62 45.46
CA LEU A 619 5.16 12.35 44.19
C LEU A 619 6.37 13.28 44.06
N THR A 620 6.73 14.01 45.13
CA THR A 620 7.78 15.03 45.08
C THR A 620 9.19 14.45 45.11
N SER A 621 9.40 13.36 45.85
CA SER A 621 10.70 12.66 45.87
C SER A 621 10.99 11.93 44.55
N THR A 622 9.96 11.47 43.83
CA THR A 622 10.11 10.77 42.54
C THR A 622 10.49 11.74 41.40
N ILE A 623 10.18 13.03 41.50
CA ILE A 623 10.48 14.01 40.44
C ILE A 623 11.92 14.56 40.51
N LYS A 624 12.55 14.60 41.69
CA LYS A 624 13.83 15.32 41.87
C LYS A 624 15.09 14.62 41.37
N LEU A 625 15.05 13.34 40.97
CA LEU A 625 16.25 12.60 40.52
C LEU A 625 16.36 12.43 39.00
N ARG A 626 15.78 13.36 38.24
CA ARG A 626 15.60 13.28 36.77
C ARG A 626 16.80 13.67 35.90
N LYS A 627 18.01 13.73 36.45
CA LYS A 627 19.22 13.99 35.65
C LYS A 627 20.21 12.85 35.83
N THR A 628 20.62 12.27 34.70
CA THR A 628 21.63 11.21 34.52
C THR A 628 21.14 9.76 34.58
N THR A 629 21.72 8.96 33.70
CA THR A 629 21.65 7.49 33.59
C THR A 629 20.48 6.90 32.77
N ALA A 630 20.70 6.90 31.45
CA ALA A 630 20.38 5.77 30.60
C ALA A 630 21.31 4.59 31.00
N ASN A 631 20.76 3.39 31.16
CA ASN A 631 21.36 2.13 30.69
C ASN A 631 20.49 0.94 31.09
N TYR A 632 20.21 0.14 30.07
CA TYR A 632 19.24 -0.93 29.99
C TYR A 632 19.81 -2.26 30.50
N TYR A 633 18.93 -3.11 31.04
CA TYR A 633 19.19 -4.54 31.26
C TYR A 633 18.16 -5.35 30.46
N CYS A 634 18.63 -6.10 29.46
CA CYS A 634 17.85 -7.08 28.72
C CYS A 634 18.41 -8.49 28.95
N ILE A 635 17.48 -9.43 29.17
CA ILE A 635 17.68 -10.89 29.16
C ILE A 635 17.81 -11.37 27.69
N PRO A 636 18.50 -12.49 27.38
CA PRO A 636 18.87 -12.86 26.01
C PRO A 636 17.69 -12.97 25.03
N GLU A 637 17.73 -12.19 23.95
CA GLU A 637 16.67 -12.00 22.95
C GLU A 637 16.17 -13.28 22.26
N SER A 638 16.96 -14.35 22.21
CA SER A 638 16.54 -15.60 21.55
C SER A 638 15.52 -16.41 22.36
N SER A 639 15.36 -16.13 23.65
CA SER A 639 14.57 -16.98 24.56
C SER A 639 13.19 -16.44 24.91
N LEU A 640 12.86 -15.20 24.52
CA LEU A 640 11.62 -14.55 24.92
C LEU A 640 10.85 -14.05 23.70
N PRO A 641 9.58 -14.48 23.49
CA PRO A 641 8.77 -13.93 22.42
C PRO A 641 8.56 -12.43 22.67
N ASN A 642 9.15 -11.63 21.77
CA ASN A 642 9.05 -10.17 21.54
C ASN A 642 8.44 -9.36 22.69
N ILE A 643 9.29 -8.98 23.63
CA ILE A 643 8.98 -7.97 24.65
C ILE A 643 9.25 -6.61 24.01
N ILE A 644 8.23 -5.76 23.88
CA ILE A 644 8.43 -4.36 23.48
C ILE A 644 8.68 -3.57 24.78
N SER A 645 9.88 -3.04 24.99
CA SER A 645 10.13 -2.06 26.07
C SER A 645 9.28 -0.80 25.84
N PHE A 646 9.05 0.03 26.86
CA PHE A 646 8.37 1.31 26.65
C PHE A 646 9.06 2.15 25.56
N ASP A 647 10.40 2.05 25.45
CA ASP A 647 11.21 2.73 24.45
C ASP A 647 11.11 2.14 23.04
N GLN A 648 10.90 0.81 22.90
CA GLN A 648 10.55 0.20 21.60
C GLN A 648 9.05 0.40 21.24
N PHE A 649 8.22 0.74 22.23
CA PHE A 649 6.77 0.85 22.15
C PHE A 649 6.29 2.22 21.69
N ILE A 650 7.00 3.30 22.03
CA ILE A 650 6.83 4.62 21.42
C ILE A 650 7.42 4.56 20.01
#